data_AF-A0A2T4AKZ9-F1
#
_entry.id   AF-A0A2T4AKZ9-F1
#
_cell.length_a   1.000
_cell.length_b   1.000
_cell.length_c   1.000
_cell.angle_alpha   90.00
_cell.angle_beta   90.00
_cell.angle_gamma   90.00
#
_symmetry.space_group_name_H-M   'P 1'
#
loop_
_entity.id
_entity.type
_entity.pdbx_description
1 polymer ?
#
loop_
_entity_poly.entity_id
_entity_poly.type
_entity_poly.pdbx_seq_one_letter_code
_entity_poly.pdbx_strand_id
1 'polypeptide(L)'
;MAPKRKKADASAVETPAAKVRRSSRRVNGPPGQQQDGSRQGGEKEDPLGPAGSPNGSIRSREAFERTMRELGEMGLKLQSAVKIQRLAVETSDLSKCDPERVREEAFKLRPASMRQAKAEQKVEEKTPEKSIVDTDLQSADAAEEKADSEVVERTARRPPPVNSDVLPLPWKGRLGYACLNTYLRSASTPVFSSRTCRISSIIDHRHPLQDPTKPEHATKNRPDKTQTSDVQRGLDFVRELGLANARDIVKMLRWNEKYGIKFMRLSSEMFPFASHEEYGYKLAPFAADVLAEAGKVAAELGHRLTTHPGQYTQIASPRKEVVAAAFRDLEYHDEMLSLLKLPEQLDRDAVMILHMGGTYGDKAATLDRFRENYAKLPDGVKRRLVLENDDVSWSVHDLLPICEELNIPLVLDYHHHNIIFDPSLREGTLDIMSLYDRIAKTWTRKNIKQKMHYSEPTAEAITPRDRRKHSARVKTLPPCATDMDLMIEAKDKEQAVFELMRTYKLPGWNRFNDVVPYERDDEPKKETKRTKKEKQNDTTGETEEGDSTNTISPDEYGMGGQQNRAFLEWFKALPGSTFSEHIEITDLRARNAGRGIVALEDIPADTVLFTVPRNGIINMETSELKEKLPDVFFHADEVMEVDDKPQQDPWSSLILVMMFEYFKGDESKWKSYMDVLPASFETPMFWTEAELNELQASATRTKVGKTDAEKMFHAKILPVLRANHEIFPCSQSYSDEDLVKLAHRMGSTIMSYAFDFQNEDEEDEKDEEEWVEDREPKSTMGMVPMADILNADAEYNAHVNYGDDALTVTALRTIKAGEEILNYYGPHPNSELLRRYGYVTPKHSRYDVVELPWKLVEESLAASLGLSEEQLDSAREHLDMDEIEDTFVLDRESNEPNPDGTFTGSARFSEIPEDLREQLKLLLKAIRKADPSSVVDKRKRDEIQHSVLFKALDALESQYPTTVLDDERILSGSGISERHRAAVTVRLGEKRLIQEAKLYLSGITSDATPEETPASNKRARRD
;
A
#
# COMPACT_ATOMS: atom_id res chain seq x y z
N MET A 1 16.76 -51.08 -36.75
CA MET A 1 16.83 -51.24 -38.24
C MET A 1 15.90 -50.23 -38.90
N ALA A 2 16.09 -49.91 -40.18
CA ALA A 2 15.37 -48.88 -40.96
C ALA A 2 14.35 -49.51 -41.96
N PRO A 3 13.75 -48.86 -43.01
CA PRO A 3 13.92 -47.53 -43.64
C PRO A 3 12.57 -46.74 -43.74
N LYS A 4 12.07 -45.99 -44.77
CA LYS A 4 12.34 -45.69 -46.21
C LYS A 4 11.40 -44.52 -46.66
N ARG A 5 11.65 -43.59 -47.62
CA ARG A 5 12.85 -42.82 -48.06
C ARG A 5 12.46 -41.76 -49.14
N LYS A 6 12.89 -40.48 -48.99
CA LYS A 6 13.19 -39.45 -50.04
C LYS A 6 12.10 -38.78 -50.93
N LYS A 7 12.21 -37.45 -51.09
CA LYS A 7 12.83 -36.67 -52.23
C LYS A 7 12.69 -35.14 -51.99
N ALA A 8 13.45 -34.19 -52.56
CA ALA A 8 14.85 -34.15 -53.07
C ALA A 8 15.30 -32.69 -53.43
N ASP A 9 16.61 -32.44 -53.32
CA ASP A 9 17.58 -31.51 -53.98
C ASP A 9 17.17 -30.68 -55.25
N ALA A 10 17.88 -29.65 -55.77
CA ALA A 10 18.79 -28.58 -55.27
C ALA A 10 19.37 -27.70 -56.46
N SER A 11 19.85 -26.47 -56.18
CA SER A 11 20.94 -25.70 -56.87
C SER A 11 20.88 -25.19 -58.35
N ALA A 12 21.47 -23.99 -58.58
CA ALA A 12 22.32 -23.56 -59.74
C ALA A 12 21.65 -23.25 -61.14
N VAL A 13 22.16 -22.41 -62.09
CA VAL A 13 23.27 -21.39 -62.17
C VAL A 13 23.19 -20.52 -63.48
N GLU A 14 23.79 -19.31 -63.48
CA GLU A 14 24.28 -18.45 -64.62
C GLU A 14 23.36 -17.70 -65.64
N THR A 15 24.00 -16.92 -66.53
CA THR A 15 23.56 -15.64 -67.17
C THR A 15 23.85 -15.58 -68.71
N PRO A 16 23.98 -14.42 -69.42
CA PRO A 16 23.00 -13.38 -69.82
C PRO A 16 22.93 -13.13 -71.37
N ALA A 17 22.04 -12.22 -71.88
CA ALA A 17 22.36 -11.14 -72.87
C ALA A 17 21.18 -10.50 -73.68
N ALA A 18 21.19 -9.15 -73.76
CA ALA A 18 20.84 -8.24 -74.89
C ALA A 18 19.45 -8.24 -75.61
N LYS A 19 19.20 -7.16 -76.40
CA LYS A 19 17.90 -6.73 -76.99
C LYS A 19 17.93 -6.63 -78.53
N VAL A 20 16.78 -6.69 -79.24
CA VAL A 20 16.31 -5.72 -80.30
C VAL A 20 14.93 -6.08 -80.94
N ARG A 21 14.25 -5.08 -81.52
CA ARG A 21 12.84 -5.00 -82.02
C ARG A 21 12.52 -5.71 -83.37
N ARG A 22 11.22 -6.06 -83.60
CA ARG A 22 10.40 -5.67 -84.80
C ARG A 22 8.87 -5.93 -84.63
N SER A 23 8.02 -5.72 -85.66
CA SER A 23 6.66 -5.13 -85.50
C SER A 23 5.49 -5.58 -86.43
N SER A 24 4.23 -5.39 -85.96
CA SER A 24 2.94 -5.20 -86.70
C SER A 24 2.18 -6.46 -87.21
N ARG A 25 0.85 -6.47 -87.53
CA ARG A 25 -0.10 -5.43 -88.03
C ARG A 25 -1.62 -5.82 -87.90
N ARG A 26 -2.55 -4.85 -87.68
CA ARG A 26 -4.04 -4.80 -88.03
C ARG A 26 -5.05 -5.77 -87.30
N VAL A 27 -6.38 -5.51 -87.12
CA VAL A 27 -7.30 -4.32 -87.27
C VAL A 27 -8.66 -4.48 -86.49
N ASN A 28 -9.22 -3.36 -85.97
CA ASN A 28 -10.62 -3.01 -85.56
C ASN A 28 -11.57 -3.88 -84.66
N GLY A 29 -11.61 -3.58 -83.35
CA GLY A 29 -12.76 -3.13 -82.49
C GLY A 29 -14.10 -3.91 -82.34
N PRO A 30 -15.02 -3.50 -81.42
CA PRO A 30 -14.99 -2.36 -80.47
C PRO A 30 -15.12 -2.84 -78.97
N PRO A 31 -15.67 -2.15 -77.93
CA PRO A 31 -14.92 -1.97 -76.67
C PRO A 31 -15.58 -2.40 -75.33
N GLY A 32 -14.75 -2.48 -74.28
CA GLY A 32 -15.10 -2.62 -72.85
C GLY A 32 -13.92 -2.15 -71.97
N GLN A 33 -14.15 -1.78 -70.70
CA GLN A 33 -13.16 -1.06 -69.87
C GLN A 33 -12.11 -1.94 -69.15
N GLN A 34 -11.06 -1.29 -68.68
CA GLN A 34 -9.81 -1.86 -68.17
C GLN A 34 -9.76 -1.91 -66.63
N GLN A 35 -8.93 -2.79 -66.08
CA GLN A 35 -7.99 -2.39 -65.02
C GLN A 35 -6.75 -3.30 -64.93
N ASP A 36 -5.79 -2.85 -64.13
CA ASP A 36 -4.59 -3.51 -63.61
C ASP A 36 -3.37 -3.73 -64.56
N GLY A 37 -2.18 -3.75 -63.94
CA GLY A 37 -0.87 -3.91 -64.56
C GLY A 37 0.28 -3.65 -63.58
N SER A 38 1.10 -4.66 -63.31
CA SER A 38 2.23 -4.61 -62.36
C SER A 38 3.49 -5.34 -62.87
N ARG A 39 4.59 -5.30 -62.09
CA ARG A 39 5.91 -5.98 -62.27
C ARG A 39 6.88 -5.27 -63.24
N GLN A 40 8.06 -4.77 -62.84
CA GLN A 40 9.34 -5.38 -62.32
C GLN A 40 10.45 -5.23 -63.40
N GLY A 41 11.74 -5.08 -63.08
CA GLY A 41 12.41 -4.95 -61.77
C GLY A 41 13.96 -4.93 -61.87
N GLY A 42 14.66 -4.87 -60.72
CA GLY A 42 16.12 -5.03 -60.57
C GLY A 42 16.98 -3.75 -60.66
N GLU A 43 18.19 -3.66 -60.08
CA GLU A 43 18.92 -4.50 -59.09
C GLU A 43 20.07 -3.69 -58.39
N LYS A 44 20.66 -4.29 -57.34
CA LYS A 44 22.02 -4.17 -56.69
C LYS A 44 23.03 -3.08 -57.18
N GLU A 45 23.90 -2.48 -56.35
CA GLU A 45 24.19 -2.58 -54.89
C GLU A 45 24.92 -1.29 -54.40
N ASP A 46 25.11 -1.15 -53.08
CA ASP A 46 25.62 0.00 -52.28
C ASP A 46 27.05 0.55 -52.60
N PRO A 47 27.54 1.72 -52.08
CA PRO A 47 27.10 2.43 -50.85
C PRO A 47 27.14 3.99 -50.83
N LEU A 48 26.97 4.56 -49.63
CA LEU A 48 27.36 5.90 -49.13
C LEU A 48 26.60 7.16 -49.61
N GLY A 49 25.71 7.66 -48.74
CA GLY A 49 25.73 9.08 -48.37
C GLY A 49 24.63 10.00 -48.94
N PRO A 50 24.48 11.21 -48.38
CA PRO A 50 23.18 11.53 -47.79
C PRO A 50 22.47 12.79 -48.33
N ALA A 51 21.21 12.60 -48.74
CA ALA A 51 20.14 13.61 -48.74
C ALA A 51 18.79 12.89 -48.90
N GLY A 52 17.65 13.32 -48.31
CA GLY A 52 17.45 14.52 -47.49
C GLY A 52 16.30 15.40 -47.99
N SER A 53 15.05 14.93 -47.94
CA SER A 53 13.85 15.79 -47.97
C SER A 53 12.59 15.04 -47.48
N PRO A 54 11.61 15.73 -46.87
CA PRO A 54 10.59 15.09 -46.04
C PRO A 54 9.24 14.87 -46.74
N ASN A 55 8.57 13.76 -46.40
CA ASN A 55 7.08 13.62 -46.35
C ASN A 55 6.61 12.22 -45.94
N GLY A 56 7.47 11.19 -45.92
CA GLY A 56 7.08 9.84 -45.48
C GLY A 56 6.71 9.74 -43.99
N SER A 57 7.23 10.64 -43.16
CA SER A 57 7.16 10.58 -41.68
C SER A 57 5.75 10.73 -41.09
N ILE A 58 4.77 11.27 -41.83
CA ILE A 58 3.44 11.57 -41.28
C ILE A 58 2.60 10.29 -41.21
N ARG A 59 2.52 9.52 -42.29
CA ARG A 59 1.69 8.29 -42.33
C ARG A 59 2.23 7.13 -41.50
N SER A 60 3.54 7.04 -41.31
CA SER A 60 4.11 6.08 -40.35
C SER A 60 3.81 6.48 -38.91
N ARG A 61 3.74 7.79 -38.64
CA ARG A 61 3.43 8.34 -37.32
C ARG A 61 1.94 8.17 -36.99
N GLU A 62 1.02 8.52 -37.90
CA GLU A 62 -0.43 8.28 -37.72
C GLU A 62 -0.76 6.79 -37.47
N ALA A 63 -0.07 5.87 -38.16
CA ALA A 63 -0.24 4.43 -37.96
C ALA A 63 0.33 3.96 -36.62
N PHE A 64 1.51 4.46 -36.23
CA PHE A 64 2.14 4.18 -34.94
C PHE A 64 1.32 4.73 -33.77
N GLU A 65 0.83 5.97 -33.87
CA GLU A 65 -0.04 6.61 -32.88
C GLU A 65 -1.37 5.87 -32.72
N ARG A 66 -1.97 5.39 -33.82
CA ARG A 66 -3.15 4.50 -33.73
C ARG A 66 -2.83 3.18 -33.02
N THR A 67 -1.73 2.49 -33.37
CA THR A 67 -1.36 1.23 -32.70
C THR A 67 -0.97 1.45 -31.24
N MET A 68 -0.35 2.57 -30.89
CA MET A 68 -0.06 2.96 -29.50
C MET A 68 -1.35 3.26 -28.71
N ARG A 69 -2.37 3.84 -29.36
CA ARG A 69 -3.69 4.04 -28.76
C ARG A 69 -4.44 2.72 -28.53
N GLU A 70 -4.48 1.84 -29.54
CA GLU A 70 -5.04 0.49 -29.43
C GLU A 70 -4.33 -0.35 -28.34
N LEU A 71 -3.03 -0.12 -28.12
CA LEU A 71 -2.24 -0.69 -27.01
C LEU A 71 -2.60 -0.11 -25.65
N GLY A 72 -2.72 1.22 -25.54
CA GLY A 72 -3.16 1.90 -24.32
C GLY A 72 -4.55 1.44 -23.90
N GLU A 73 -5.48 1.36 -24.85
CA GLU A 73 -6.84 0.83 -24.66
C GLU A 73 -6.84 -0.63 -24.16
N MET A 74 -5.93 -1.49 -24.62
CA MET A 74 -5.80 -2.86 -24.08
C MET A 74 -5.16 -2.90 -22.68
N GLY A 75 -4.13 -2.09 -22.41
CA GLY A 75 -3.53 -1.99 -21.08
C GLY A 75 -4.53 -1.50 -20.04
N LEU A 76 -5.27 -0.43 -20.38
CA LEU A 76 -6.38 0.10 -19.59
C LEU A 76 -7.48 -0.96 -19.42
N LYS A 77 -7.92 -1.68 -20.46
CA LYS A 77 -8.91 -2.75 -20.30
C LYS A 77 -8.44 -3.89 -19.39
N LEU A 78 -7.14 -4.17 -19.32
CA LEU A 78 -6.60 -5.16 -18.38
C LEU A 78 -6.61 -4.65 -16.93
N GLN A 79 -6.26 -3.38 -16.70
CA GLN A 79 -6.37 -2.74 -15.39
C GLN A 79 -7.83 -2.59 -14.96
N SER A 80 -8.72 -2.16 -15.86
CA SER A 80 -10.17 -2.08 -15.63
C SER A 80 -10.78 -3.43 -15.31
N ALA A 81 -10.35 -4.54 -15.93
CA ALA A 81 -10.85 -5.87 -15.56
C ALA A 81 -10.48 -6.26 -14.11
N VAL A 82 -9.26 -5.91 -13.66
CA VAL A 82 -8.83 -6.09 -12.26
C VAL A 82 -9.59 -5.12 -11.34
N LYS A 83 -9.81 -3.87 -11.76
CA LYS A 83 -10.58 -2.87 -11.03
C LYS A 83 -12.06 -3.25 -10.91
N ILE A 84 -12.66 -3.86 -11.92
CA ILE A 84 -14.04 -4.38 -11.90
C ILE A 84 -14.15 -5.60 -10.98
N GLN A 85 -13.22 -6.56 -11.04
CA GLN A 85 -13.23 -7.70 -10.10
C GLN A 85 -12.98 -7.26 -8.65
N ARG A 86 -12.20 -6.21 -8.42
CA ARG A 86 -12.03 -5.59 -7.10
C ARG A 86 -13.27 -4.81 -6.66
N LEU A 87 -13.85 -3.98 -7.54
CA LEU A 87 -15.08 -3.22 -7.27
C LEU A 87 -16.29 -4.13 -7.08
N ALA A 88 -16.37 -5.29 -7.72
CA ALA A 88 -17.44 -6.28 -7.46
C ALA A 88 -17.40 -6.82 -6.01
N VAL A 89 -16.23 -6.82 -5.37
CA VAL A 89 -16.07 -7.12 -3.93
C VAL A 89 -16.36 -5.89 -3.07
N GLU A 90 -15.94 -4.70 -3.50
CA GLU A 90 -16.07 -3.44 -2.73
C GLU A 90 -17.47 -2.77 -2.84
N THR A 91 -18.28 -3.06 -3.87
CA THR A 91 -19.54 -2.35 -4.17
C THR A 91 -20.83 -3.12 -3.86
N SER A 92 -20.80 -4.04 -2.89
CA SER A 92 -22.02 -4.64 -2.30
C SER A 92 -22.78 -3.66 -1.38
N ASP A 93 -23.25 -2.57 -2.00
CA ASP A 93 -24.13 -1.48 -1.54
C ASP A 93 -23.60 -0.56 -0.40
N LEU A 94 -22.79 0.44 -0.79
CA LEU A 94 -22.50 1.66 -0.03
C LEU A 94 -23.04 2.89 -0.78
N SER A 95 -23.75 3.78 -0.07
CA SER A 95 -24.78 4.61 -0.71
C SER A 95 -24.46 6.11 -0.90
N LYS A 96 -24.00 6.44 -2.11
CA LYS A 96 -24.46 7.55 -2.99
C LYS A 96 -24.33 9.04 -2.57
N CYS A 97 -23.53 9.75 -3.39
CA CYS A 97 -23.87 10.99 -4.11
C CYS A 97 -23.80 12.37 -3.40
N ASP A 98 -23.57 13.51 -4.08
CA ASP A 98 -22.98 13.86 -5.41
C ASP A 98 -23.07 15.41 -5.58
N PRO A 99 -22.62 16.00 -6.71
CA PRO A 99 -21.26 16.23 -7.16
C PRO A 99 -20.78 17.65 -6.79
N GLU A 100 -19.65 18.06 -7.36
CA GLU A 100 -19.55 19.36 -8.04
C GLU A 100 -20.94 19.85 -8.54
N ARG A 101 -21.59 20.69 -7.72
CA ARG A 101 -21.88 22.09 -8.09
C ARG A 101 -20.52 22.81 -8.26
N VAL A 102 -19.73 22.36 -9.21
CA VAL A 102 -19.89 22.65 -10.64
C VAL A 102 -19.63 24.14 -10.81
N ARG A 103 -18.36 24.38 -11.13
CA ARG A 103 -17.94 25.37 -12.13
C ARG A 103 -17.98 26.85 -11.76
N GLU A 104 -16.87 27.50 -12.14
CA GLU A 104 -16.84 28.77 -12.89
C GLU A 104 -17.37 30.08 -12.22
N GLU A 105 -18.18 30.05 -11.15
CA GLU A 105 -18.85 31.25 -10.61
C GLU A 105 -17.91 32.27 -9.93
N ALA A 106 -16.72 31.85 -9.45
CA ALA A 106 -15.74 32.72 -8.77
C ALA A 106 -14.37 32.68 -9.47
N PHE A 107 -14.25 33.28 -10.65
CA PHE A 107 -13.62 34.60 -10.83
C PHE A 107 -12.12 34.64 -10.43
N LYS A 108 -11.22 34.78 -11.41
CA LYS A 108 -10.85 36.06 -12.06
C LYS A 108 -10.28 37.08 -11.06
N LEU A 109 -9.09 37.61 -11.43
CA LEU A 109 -8.48 38.85 -10.93
C LEU A 109 -7.76 38.80 -9.56
N ARG A 110 -6.44 38.59 -9.65
CA ARG A 110 -5.40 39.45 -9.01
C ARG A 110 -5.89 40.92 -8.88
N PRO A 111 -5.45 41.74 -7.89
CA PRO A 111 -4.02 41.86 -7.59
C PRO A 111 -3.59 42.35 -6.17
N ALA A 112 -2.26 42.34 -5.94
CA ALA A 112 -1.43 43.42 -5.35
C ALA A 112 -1.73 44.04 -3.96
N SER A 113 -0.76 44.58 -3.21
CA SER A 113 0.72 44.47 -3.19
C SER A 113 1.29 45.38 -2.09
N MET A 114 2.53 45.11 -1.62
CA MET A 114 3.47 46.14 -1.10
C MET A 114 3.08 46.84 0.24
N ARG A 115 3.98 47.51 1.02
CA ARG A 115 5.36 47.99 0.78
C ARG A 115 6.12 48.34 2.09
N GLN A 116 7.46 48.12 2.11
CA GLN A 116 8.54 49.01 2.64
C GLN A 116 8.54 49.49 4.12
N ALA A 117 9.65 49.87 4.78
CA ALA A 117 11.12 49.82 4.58
C ALA A 117 11.82 50.06 5.96
N LYS A 118 13.12 50.39 6.19
CA LYS A 118 14.29 50.83 5.39
C LYS A 118 15.59 50.72 6.25
N ALA A 119 16.73 51.17 5.67
CA ALA A 119 17.85 51.90 6.30
C ALA A 119 19.03 51.11 6.94
N GLU A 120 20.31 51.53 6.83
CA GLU A 120 21.01 52.36 5.81
C GLU A 120 22.56 52.40 6.01
N GLN A 121 23.29 53.11 5.13
CA GLN A 121 24.71 53.60 5.22
C GLN A 121 25.85 52.62 4.85
N LYS A 122 27.03 53.03 4.33
CA LYS A 122 27.53 54.23 3.59
C LYS A 122 28.98 53.92 3.05
N VAL A 123 29.71 54.77 2.31
CA VAL A 123 29.52 55.50 1.03
C VAL A 123 30.81 56.30 0.71
N GLU A 124 31.41 56.08 -0.46
CA GLU A 124 32.33 56.99 -1.17
C GLU A 124 32.50 56.49 -2.64
N GLU A 125 32.97 57.25 -3.62
CA GLU A 125 32.37 58.42 -4.29
C GLU A 125 33.44 59.18 -5.11
N LYS A 126 33.32 59.26 -6.44
CA LYS A 126 34.04 60.23 -7.29
C LYS A 126 33.37 60.43 -8.66
N THR A 127 33.55 61.63 -9.22
CA THR A 127 32.72 62.24 -10.28
C THR A 127 33.58 63.21 -11.14
N PRO A 128 33.03 64.00 -12.10
CA PRO A 128 32.23 63.62 -13.28
C PRO A 128 32.71 64.32 -14.60
N GLU A 129 32.07 64.05 -15.76
CA GLU A 129 31.36 65.04 -16.62
C GLU A 129 31.07 64.55 -18.07
N LYS A 130 29.79 64.70 -18.51
CA LYS A 130 29.27 64.97 -19.89
C LYS A 130 29.56 63.97 -21.05
N SER A 131 28.63 63.70 -22.00
CA SER A 131 27.20 64.05 -22.13
C SER A 131 26.51 63.41 -23.37
N ILE A 132 25.18 63.18 -23.30
CA ILE A 132 24.14 63.31 -24.37
C ILE A 132 23.81 62.11 -25.33
N VAL A 133 22.48 61.82 -25.42
CA VAL A 133 21.65 60.89 -26.27
C VAL A 133 21.64 59.36 -25.98
N ASP A 134 20.39 58.82 -25.85
CA ASP A 134 19.72 57.50 -26.10
C ASP A 134 20.56 56.19 -26.29
N THR A 135 20.05 54.96 -26.06
CA THR A 135 18.66 54.42 -26.12
C THR A 135 18.47 53.13 -25.27
N ASP A 136 17.21 52.71 -25.09
CA ASP A 136 16.69 51.36 -24.77
C ASP A 136 16.92 50.71 -23.38
N LEU A 137 15.98 49.80 -23.04
CA LEU A 137 15.78 49.16 -21.73
C LEU A 137 15.65 47.64 -21.89
N GLN A 138 16.63 46.86 -21.41
CA GLN A 138 16.51 45.40 -21.17
C GLN A 138 17.70 44.86 -20.37
N SER A 139 17.56 44.73 -19.04
CA SER A 139 18.29 43.81 -18.13
C SER A 139 18.07 44.21 -16.66
N ALA A 140 17.40 43.36 -15.87
CA ALA A 140 17.27 43.54 -14.41
C ALA A 140 17.05 42.21 -13.67
N ASP A 141 16.22 41.31 -14.20
CA ASP A 141 15.65 40.18 -13.43
C ASP A 141 16.66 39.07 -13.09
N ALA A 142 17.75 38.93 -13.85
CA ALA A 142 18.75 37.86 -13.72
C ALA A 142 19.67 37.94 -12.47
N ALA A 143 19.30 38.73 -11.47
CA ALA A 143 20.10 38.98 -10.26
C ALA A 143 19.44 38.50 -8.95
N GLU A 144 18.10 38.40 -8.89
CA GLU A 144 17.40 38.00 -7.65
C GLU A 144 17.27 36.47 -7.52
N GLU A 145 17.08 35.73 -8.62
CA GLU A 145 17.00 34.25 -8.61
C GLU A 145 18.26 33.55 -8.05
N LYS A 146 19.41 34.21 -8.09
CA LYS A 146 20.68 33.72 -7.51
C LYS A 146 20.77 33.86 -5.99
N ALA A 147 19.90 34.64 -5.37
CA ALA A 147 19.84 34.75 -3.92
C ALA A 147 19.03 33.59 -3.30
N ASP A 148 17.85 33.29 -3.84
CA ASP A 148 16.98 32.24 -3.28
C ASP A 148 17.55 30.82 -3.53
N SER A 149 18.21 30.59 -4.65
CA SER A 149 18.90 29.31 -4.91
C SER A 149 20.05 29.04 -3.92
N GLU A 150 20.84 30.04 -3.53
CA GLU A 150 21.83 29.91 -2.45
C GLU A 150 21.20 29.67 -1.07
N VAL A 151 19.96 30.10 -0.84
CA VAL A 151 19.24 29.85 0.42
C VAL A 151 18.75 28.40 0.50
N VAL A 152 18.21 27.85 -0.59
CA VAL A 152 17.75 26.45 -0.67
C VAL A 152 18.93 25.46 -0.56
N GLU A 153 20.07 25.73 -1.21
CA GLU A 153 21.27 24.88 -1.02
C GLU A 153 21.81 24.91 0.42
N ARG A 154 21.58 25.99 1.17
CA ARG A 154 22.02 26.14 2.57
C ARG A 154 21.09 25.47 3.58
N THR A 155 19.78 25.37 3.32
CA THR A 155 18.87 24.67 4.23
C THR A 155 19.05 23.16 4.18
N ALA A 156 19.31 22.58 2.99
CA ALA A 156 19.56 21.15 2.80
C ALA A 156 20.82 20.58 3.49
N ARG A 157 21.65 21.43 4.13
CA ARG A 157 22.84 21.02 4.90
C ARG A 157 22.82 21.43 6.37
N ARG A 158 21.68 21.88 6.90
CA ARG A 158 21.58 22.30 8.30
C ARG A 158 21.62 21.09 9.26
N PRO A 159 22.50 21.09 10.28
CA PRO A 159 22.32 20.20 11.42
C PRO A 159 21.02 20.55 12.17
N PRO A 160 20.45 19.63 12.96
CA PRO A 160 19.27 19.93 13.79
C PRO A 160 19.57 21.14 14.71
N PRO A 161 18.57 22.00 15.02
CA PRO A 161 18.77 23.34 15.63
C PRO A 161 19.13 23.32 17.14
N VAL A 162 20.14 22.53 17.51
CA VAL A 162 20.75 22.44 18.84
C VAL A 162 21.79 23.55 18.99
N ASN A 163 21.33 24.80 19.10
CA ASN A 163 22.18 25.99 19.08
C ASN A 163 22.81 26.35 20.46
N SER A 164 22.92 25.38 21.38
CA SER A 164 23.51 25.55 22.71
C SER A 164 24.43 24.38 23.08
N ASP A 165 25.68 24.68 23.44
CA ASP A 165 26.67 23.72 23.95
C ASP A 165 26.41 23.28 25.41
N VAL A 166 25.37 23.83 26.06
CA VAL A 166 25.11 23.65 27.50
C VAL A 166 24.23 22.42 27.75
N LEU A 167 24.86 21.30 28.11
CA LEU A 167 24.14 20.09 28.52
C LEU A 167 23.78 20.13 30.03
N PRO A 168 22.56 19.67 30.42
CA PRO A 168 22.07 19.72 31.81
C PRO A 168 22.64 18.60 32.70
N LEU A 169 23.97 18.46 32.75
CA LEU A 169 24.68 17.38 33.43
C LEU A 169 25.43 17.87 34.69
N PRO A 170 25.52 17.08 35.78
CA PRO A 170 24.93 15.76 35.97
C PRO A 170 23.41 15.82 36.20
N TRP A 171 22.66 15.01 35.46
CA TRP A 171 21.20 14.97 35.51
C TRP A 171 20.68 14.43 36.84
N LYS A 172 19.63 15.08 37.35
CA LYS A 172 18.91 14.78 38.60
C LYS A 172 17.38 14.80 38.42
N GLY A 173 16.91 15.25 37.26
CA GLY A 173 15.50 15.37 36.93
C GLY A 173 14.86 14.04 36.51
N ARG A 174 13.62 14.10 36.04
CA ARG A 174 12.94 12.94 35.46
C ARG A 174 12.93 13.02 33.94
N LEU A 175 13.27 11.93 33.26
CA LEU A 175 12.83 11.71 31.88
C LEU A 175 11.53 10.91 31.88
N GLY A 176 10.67 11.16 30.89
CA GLY A 176 9.40 10.47 30.70
C GLY A 176 8.99 10.39 29.23
N TYR A 177 7.97 9.57 28.96
CA TYR A 177 7.41 9.36 27.62
C TYR A 177 5.86 9.37 27.66
N ALA A 178 5.24 9.39 26.48
CA ALA A 178 3.80 9.58 26.33
C ALA A 178 2.98 8.32 25.99
N CYS A 179 1.91 8.11 26.77
CA CYS A 179 0.74 7.25 26.54
C CYS A 179 0.98 5.73 26.45
N LEU A 180 1.87 5.28 25.56
CA LEU A 180 2.11 3.89 25.21
C LEU A 180 3.54 3.47 25.52
N ASN A 181 3.74 2.18 25.82
CA ASN A 181 5.03 1.55 26.02
C ASN A 181 5.15 0.41 24.99
N THR A 182 6.20 0.38 24.17
CA THR A 182 6.25 -0.52 23.01
C THR A 182 6.41 -1.98 23.44
N TYR A 183 7.23 -2.28 24.45
CA TYR A 183 7.36 -3.66 24.96
C TYR A 183 6.08 -4.19 25.60
N LEU A 184 5.38 -3.36 26.39
CA LEU A 184 4.16 -3.75 27.08
C LEU A 184 2.95 -3.91 26.12
N ARG A 185 2.91 -3.15 25.02
CA ARG A 185 1.92 -3.36 23.95
C ARG A 185 2.11 -4.72 23.27
N SER A 186 3.35 -5.11 23.01
CA SER A 186 3.70 -6.37 22.32
C SER A 186 3.83 -7.59 23.26
N ALA A 187 3.41 -7.48 24.52
CA ALA A 187 3.38 -8.60 25.45
C ALA A 187 2.22 -9.56 25.16
N SER A 188 2.38 -10.86 25.49
CA SER A 188 1.37 -11.92 25.28
C SER A 188 0.00 -11.69 25.95
N THR A 189 -0.07 -10.74 26.87
CA THR A 189 -1.33 -10.05 27.21
C THR A 189 -1.05 -8.55 27.09
N PRO A 190 -1.47 -7.90 26.00
CA PRO A 190 -1.15 -6.49 25.74
C PRO A 190 -1.57 -5.56 26.88
N VAL A 191 -0.60 -4.82 27.40
CA VAL A 191 -0.75 -3.83 28.48
C VAL A 191 -0.65 -2.43 27.88
N PHE A 192 -1.80 -1.75 27.81
CA PHE A 192 -1.89 -0.39 27.29
C PHE A 192 -3.11 0.31 27.89
N SER A 193 -3.02 1.62 28.12
CA SER A 193 -4.04 2.39 28.83
C SER A 193 -4.87 3.27 27.88
N SER A 194 -5.29 2.71 26.75
CA SER A 194 -6.00 3.43 25.68
C SER A 194 -6.91 2.54 24.80
N ARG A 195 -7.57 1.54 25.41
CA ARG A 195 -8.65 0.79 24.74
C ARG A 195 -9.82 1.73 24.48
N THR A 196 -10.19 1.86 23.22
CA THR A 196 -11.33 2.67 22.74
C THR A 196 -12.31 1.81 21.95
N CYS A 197 -13.46 2.37 21.56
CA CYS A 197 -14.48 1.70 20.75
C CYS A 197 -15.17 2.70 19.82
N ARG A 198 -16.08 2.24 18.95
CA ARG A 198 -16.97 3.13 18.16
C ARG A 198 -18.30 3.31 18.89
N ILE A 199 -19.08 4.35 18.57
CA ILE A 199 -20.44 4.52 19.15
C ILE A 199 -21.35 3.35 18.75
N SER A 200 -21.17 2.79 17.55
CA SER A 200 -21.83 1.55 17.12
C SER A 200 -21.52 0.37 18.06
N SER A 201 -20.29 0.25 18.58
CA SER A 201 -19.94 -0.77 19.57
C SER A 201 -20.74 -0.60 20.87
N ILE A 202 -20.98 0.64 21.33
CA ILE A 202 -21.79 0.93 22.52
C ILE A 202 -23.26 0.59 22.28
N ILE A 203 -23.78 0.88 21.09
CA ILE A 203 -25.15 0.56 20.69
C ILE A 203 -25.36 -0.95 20.59
N ASP A 204 -24.44 -1.67 19.97
CA ASP A 204 -24.49 -3.13 19.85
C ASP A 204 -24.41 -3.81 21.22
N HIS A 205 -23.55 -3.31 22.12
CA HIS A 205 -23.46 -3.80 23.50
C HIS A 205 -24.64 -3.40 24.41
N ARG A 206 -25.67 -2.73 23.88
CA ARG A 206 -26.99 -2.69 24.55
C ARG A 206 -27.67 -4.06 24.55
N HIS A 207 -27.26 -4.99 23.69
CA HIS A 207 -27.83 -6.34 23.59
C HIS A 207 -27.01 -7.37 24.42
N PRO A 208 -27.64 -8.44 24.95
CA PRO A 208 -26.91 -9.57 25.53
C PRO A 208 -26.01 -10.25 24.50
N LEU A 209 -24.92 -10.90 24.93
CA LEU A 209 -24.19 -11.85 24.10
C LEU A 209 -25.09 -13.05 23.73
N GLN A 210 -24.87 -13.63 22.54
CA GLN A 210 -25.58 -14.82 22.06
C GLN A 210 -25.50 -16.00 23.05
N ASP A 211 -24.36 -16.17 23.72
CA ASP A 211 -24.19 -17.05 24.87
C ASP A 211 -23.63 -16.25 26.07
N PRO A 212 -24.49 -15.84 27.03
CA PRO A 212 -24.08 -15.13 28.24
C PRO A 212 -23.17 -15.93 29.18
N THR A 213 -22.90 -17.21 28.93
CA THR A 213 -22.00 -18.05 29.74
C THR A 213 -20.57 -18.11 29.20
N LYS A 214 -20.32 -17.56 28.00
CA LYS A 214 -19.01 -17.50 27.35
C LYS A 214 -18.49 -16.05 27.33
N PRO A 215 -17.15 -15.84 27.25
CA PRO A 215 -16.60 -14.52 26.96
C PRO A 215 -17.06 -14.01 25.59
N GLU A 216 -17.05 -12.69 25.39
CA GLU A 216 -17.26 -12.06 24.08
C GLU A 216 -16.19 -12.52 23.07
N HIS A 217 -16.59 -12.72 21.82
CA HIS A 217 -15.69 -13.06 20.71
C HIS A 217 -16.32 -12.64 19.40
N ALA A 218 -15.65 -11.79 18.61
CA ALA A 218 -16.16 -11.14 17.40
C ALA A 218 -17.05 -12.03 16.49
N THR A 219 -16.58 -13.24 16.17
CA THR A 219 -17.34 -14.23 15.37
C THR A 219 -18.09 -15.29 16.19
N LYS A 220 -17.59 -15.71 17.36
CA LYS A 220 -18.09 -16.90 18.09
C LYS A 220 -19.09 -16.60 19.20
N ASN A 221 -19.14 -15.36 19.71
CA ASN A 221 -20.07 -14.94 20.75
C ASN A 221 -20.20 -13.40 20.74
N ARG A 222 -21.06 -12.88 19.86
CA ARG A 222 -21.30 -11.45 19.66
C ARG A 222 -22.61 -10.99 20.32
N PRO A 223 -22.86 -9.68 20.48
CA PRO A 223 -24.17 -9.18 20.92
C PRO A 223 -25.31 -9.61 19.98
N ASP A 224 -26.38 -10.14 20.56
CA ASP A 224 -27.57 -10.63 19.87
C ASP A 224 -28.60 -9.52 19.68
N LYS A 225 -28.52 -8.86 18.52
CA LYS A 225 -29.41 -7.75 18.14
C LYS A 225 -30.89 -8.14 18.05
N THR A 226 -31.24 -9.42 18.13
CA THR A 226 -32.65 -9.88 18.15
C THR A 226 -33.28 -9.81 19.55
N GLN A 227 -32.47 -9.77 20.61
CA GLN A 227 -32.94 -9.66 22.00
C GLN A 227 -33.12 -8.19 22.42
N THR A 228 -33.88 -7.95 23.49
CA THR A 228 -34.19 -6.60 23.99
C THR A 228 -32.92 -5.81 24.33
N SER A 229 -32.79 -4.61 23.75
CA SER A 229 -31.71 -3.69 24.07
C SER A 229 -31.92 -3.00 25.42
N ASP A 230 -30.80 -2.76 26.10
CA ASP A 230 -30.70 -2.15 27.42
C ASP A 230 -29.54 -1.15 27.41
N VAL A 231 -29.84 0.14 27.55
CA VAL A 231 -28.84 1.23 27.52
C VAL A 231 -27.77 1.04 28.60
N GLN A 232 -28.11 0.41 29.73
CA GLN A 232 -27.19 0.21 30.84
C GLN A 232 -26.03 -0.72 30.45
N ARG A 233 -26.27 -1.74 29.62
CA ARG A 233 -25.23 -2.68 29.16
C ARG A 233 -24.19 -2.03 28.26
N GLY A 234 -24.64 -1.15 27.35
CA GLY A 234 -23.73 -0.37 26.51
C GLY A 234 -22.84 0.57 27.35
N LEU A 235 -23.43 1.17 28.39
CA LEU A 235 -22.67 1.97 29.36
C LEU A 235 -21.68 1.12 30.17
N ASP A 236 -22.04 -0.10 30.58
CA ASP A 236 -21.15 -0.96 31.36
C ASP A 236 -20.02 -1.57 30.53
N PHE A 237 -20.25 -1.86 29.24
CA PHE A 237 -19.19 -2.21 28.28
C PHE A 237 -18.12 -1.12 28.18
N VAL A 238 -18.52 0.14 27.91
CA VAL A 238 -17.55 1.24 27.75
C VAL A 238 -16.84 1.59 29.08
N ARG A 239 -17.52 1.39 30.22
CA ARG A 239 -16.91 1.49 31.56
C ARG A 239 -15.86 0.42 31.82
N GLU A 240 -16.10 -0.84 31.44
CA GLU A 240 -15.11 -1.91 31.64
C GLU A 240 -13.86 -1.75 30.74
N LEU A 241 -13.99 -1.15 29.55
CA LEU A 241 -12.81 -0.71 28.77
C LEU A 241 -11.97 0.33 29.55
N GLY A 242 -12.63 1.33 30.13
CA GLY A 242 -11.98 2.33 30.99
C GLY A 242 -11.36 1.74 32.26
N LEU A 243 -12.03 0.77 32.89
CA LEU A 243 -11.48 0.02 34.02
C LEU A 243 -10.27 -0.83 33.62
N ALA A 244 -10.28 -1.48 32.46
CA ALA A 244 -9.12 -2.20 31.94
C ALA A 244 -7.92 -1.26 31.71
N ASN A 245 -8.16 -0.07 31.14
CA ASN A 245 -7.12 0.95 30.96
C ASN A 245 -6.56 1.44 32.31
N ALA A 246 -7.42 1.70 33.30
CA ALA A 246 -7.01 2.11 34.64
C ALA A 246 -6.25 1.01 35.41
N ARG A 247 -6.67 -0.25 35.29
CA ARG A 247 -5.97 -1.43 35.85
C ARG A 247 -4.56 -1.59 35.26
N ASP A 248 -4.37 -1.24 33.98
CA ASP A 248 -3.07 -1.34 33.31
C ASP A 248 -2.04 -0.28 33.74
N ILE A 249 -2.47 0.89 34.25
CA ILE A 249 -1.56 1.92 34.77
C ILE A 249 -0.57 1.31 35.79
N VAL A 250 -1.08 0.51 36.74
CA VAL A 250 -0.26 -0.15 37.78
C VAL A 250 0.85 -1.02 37.18
N LYS A 251 0.60 -1.69 36.05
CA LYS A 251 1.59 -2.52 35.35
C LYS A 251 2.66 -1.63 34.70
N MET A 252 2.25 -0.57 34.02
CA MET A 252 3.15 0.39 33.37
C MET A 252 4.07 1.10 34.37
N LEU A 253 3.55 1.52 35.54
CA LEU A 253 4.36 2.17 36.58
C LEU A 253 5.38 1.22 37.24
N ARG A 254 5.04 -0.06 37.40
CA ARG A 254 5.98 -1.08 37.91
C ARG A 254 7.06 -1.42 36.90
N TRP A 255 6.73 -1.45 35.61
CA TRP A 255 7.69 -1.61 34.52
C TRP A 255 8.64 -0.40 34.45
N ASN A 256 8.10 0.82 34.55
CA ASN A 256 8.88 2.06 34.55
C ASN A 256 9.86 2.14 35.74
N GLU A 257 9.45 1.75 36.96
CA GLU A 257 10.40 1.59 38.06
C GLU A 257 11.50 0.57 37.74
N LYS A 258 11.18 -0.63 37.20
CA LYS A 258 12.21 -1.65 36.89
C LYS A 258 13.35 -1.04 36.08
N TYR A 259 13.03 -0.18 35.11
CA TYR A 259 14.02 0.42 34.21
C TYR A 259 14.41 1.88 34.52
N GLY A 260 13.91 2.46 35.62
CA GLY A 260 14.34 3.77 36.14
C GLY A 260 13.59 4.98 35.59
N ILE A 261 12.52 4.79 34.81
CA ILE A 261 11.64 5.87 34.35
C ILE A 261 10.71 6.29 35.50
N LYS A 262 10.46 7.60 35.65
CA LYS A 262 9.69 8.18 36.77
C LYS A 262 8.67 9.24 36.37
N PHE A 263 8.46 9.45 35.08
CA PHE A 263 7.52 10.43 34.54
C PHE A 263 6.80 9.79 33.35
N MET A 264 5.46 9.92 33.30
CA MET A 264 4.64 9.35 32.22
C MET A 264 3.47 10.29 31.92
N ARG A 265 3.18 10.51 30.63
CA ARG A 265 1.90 11.10 30.21
C ARG A 265 0.88 9.97 30.08
N LEU A 266 -0.23 10.04 30.82
CA LEU A 266 -1.37 9.15 30.63
C LEU A 266 -2.09 9.51 29.32
N SER A 267 -2.82 8.56 28.74
CA SER A 267 -3.58 8.79 27.52
C SER A 267 -4.72 9.81 27.73
N SER A 268 -5.15 10.48 26.67
CA SER A 268 -6.45 11.15 26.63
C SER A 268 -7.58 10.11 26.69
N GLU A 269 -7.43 9.06 25.88
CA GLU A 269 -8.39 7.96 25.66
C GLU A 269 -8.42 6.91 26.79
N MET A 270 -8.17 7.33 28.03
CA MET A 270 -8.23 6.48 29.21
C MET A 270 -9.64 5.91 29.43
N PHE A 271 -10.68 6.74 29.25
CA PHE A 271 -12.09 6.37 29.38
C PHE A 271 -12.87 6.81 28.12
N PRO A 272 -13.06 5.94 27.12
CA PRO A 272 -13.65 6.32 25.84
C PRO A 272 -15.06 6.91 26.01
N PHE A 273 -15.32 8.02 25.30
CA PHE A 273 -16.55 8.81 25.35
C PHE A 273 -16.94 9.46 26.69
N ALA A 274 -16.12 9.42 27.75
CA ALA A 274 -16.49 9.96 29.06
C ALA A 274 -16.94 11.45 29.03
N SER A 275 -16.33 12.27 28.16
CA SER A 275 -16.63 13.70 27.94
C SER A 275 -17.68 13.99 26.85
N HIS A 276 -18.22 12.96 26.19
CA HIS A 276 -19.23 13.09 25.12
C HIS A 276 -20.56 13.66 25.65
N GLU A 277 -21.34 14.33 24.80
CA GLU A 277 -22.62 14.94 25.20
C GLU A 277 -23.71 13.91 25.54
N GLU A 278 -24.02 13.00 24.59
CA GLU A 278 -25.03 11.94 24.78
C GLU A 278 -24.51 10.72 25.55
N TYR A 279 -23.34 10.19 25.17
CA TYR A 279 -22.76 8.95 25.70
C TYR A 279 -21.85 9.15 26.92
N GLY A 280 -21.74 10.37 27.45
CA GLY A 280 -20.84 10.74 28.55
C GLY A 280 -21.19 10.14 29.91
N TYR A 281 -20.18 10.00 30.77
CA TYR A 281 -20.33 9.43 32.11
C TYR A 281 -19.25 9.95 33.07
N LYS A 282 -19.63 10.12 34.35
CA LYS A 282 -18.67 10.45 35.43
C LYS A 282 -17.96 9.20 35.93
N LEU A 283 -16.70 9.34 36.32
CA LEU A 283 -15.78 8.25 36.66
C LEU A 283 -15.95 7.74 38.10
N ALA A 284 -16.24 8.64 39.03
CA ALA A 284 -16.28 8.36 40.47
C ALA A 284 -17.19 7.18 40.90
N PRO A 285 -18.35 6.91 40.26
CA PRO A 285 -19.22 5.80 40.65
C PRO A 285 -18.67 4.39 40.42
N PHE A 286 -17.63 4.22 39.60
CA PHE A 286 -17.12 2.89 39.23
C PHE A 286 -15.59 2.79 39.16
N ALA A 287 -14.88 3.84 38.75
CA ALA A 287 -13.43 3.82 38.55
C ALA A 287 -12.60 4.30 39.76
N ALA A 288 -13.26 4.85 40.79
CA ALA A 288 -12.57 5.53 41.91
C ALA A 288 -11.53 4.65 42.61
N ASP A 289 -11.87 3.41 42.97
CA ASP A 289 -10.96 2.52 43.71
C ASP A 289 -9.77 2.07 42.86
N VAL A 290 -9.99 1.83 41.56
CA VAL A 290 -8.92 1.42 40.62
C VAL A 290 -7.95 2.57 40.36
N LEU A 291 -8.47 3.79 40.17
CA LEU A 291 -7.66 4.99 40.02
C LEU A 291 -6.90 5.30 41.33
N ALA A 292 -7.52 5.15 42.49
CA ALA A 292 -6.87 5.34 43.78
C ALA A 292 -5.72 4.34 44.02
N GLU A 293 -5.86 3.06 43.64
CA GLU A 293 -4.75 2.09 43.70
C GLU A 293 -3.64 2.44 42.68
N ALA A 294 -4.00 2.89 41.48
CA ALA A 294 -3.03 3.34 40.48
C ALA A 294 -2.21 4.57 40.96
N GLY A 295 -2.87 5.56 41.57
CA GLY A 295 -2.21 6.73 42.15
C GLY A 295 -1.47 6.43 43.45
N LYS A 296 -1.92 5.48 44.26
CA LYS A 296 -1.15 4.92 45.39
C LYS A 296 0.16 4.31 44.91
N VAL A 297 0.13 3.45 43.89
CA VAL A 297 1.36 2.88 43.29
C VAL A 297 2.23 3.97 42.66
N ALA A 298 1.64 5.00 42.03
CA ALA A 298 2.39 6.14 41.54
C ALA A 298 3.12 6.89 42.67
N ALA A 299 2.44 7.11 43.80
CA ALA A 299 2.99 7.78 44.98
C ALA A 299 4.09 6.96 45.68
N GLU A 300 3.85 5.67 45.92
CA GLU A 300 4.83 4.72 46.48
C GLU A 300 6.11 4.67 45.64
N LEU A 301 5.98 4.73 44.32
CA LEU A 301 7.10 4.72 43.37
C LEU A 301 7.61 6.13 43.00
N GLY A 302 7.07 7.22 43.56
CA GLY A 302 7.50 8.60 43.29
C GLY A 302 7.30 9.09 41.84
N HIS A 303 6.40 8.45 41.09
CA HIS A 303 6.09 8.79 39.70
C HIS A 303 5.33 10.12 39.58
N ARG A 304 5.69 10.90 38.55
CA ARG A 304 4.86 12.00 38.05
C ARG A 304 3.96 11.50 36.92
N LEU A 305 2.69 11.88 36.97
CA LEU A 305 1.69 11.60 35.94
C LEU A 305 1.14 12.92 35.40
N THR A 306 0.88 13.03 34.10
CA THR A 306 0.21 14.20 33.47
C THR A 306 -0.70 13.76 32.33
N THR A 307 -1.66 14.58 31.90
CA THR A 307 -2.46 14.32 30.68
C THR A 307 -2.28 15.43 29.66
N HIS A 308 -2.53 15.12 28.39
CA HIS A 308 -2.71 16.12 27.33
C HIS A 308 -4.05 15.81 26.66
N PRO A 309 -5.12 16.57 26.94
CA PRO A 309 -6.38 16.52 26.21
C PRO A 309 -6.20 16.56 24.68
N GLY A 310 -7.18 16.05 23.94
CA GLY A 310 -7.10 15.95 22.48
C GLY A 310 -7.08 17.30 21.76
N GLN A 311 -6.63 17.30 20.49
CA GLN A 311 -6.52 18.51 19.66
C GLN A 311 -7.82 19.29 19.46
N TYR A 312 -8.98 18.66 19.72
CA TYR A 312 -10.31 19.25 19.62
C TYR A 312 -10.78 20.01 20.88
N THR A 313 -10.02 19.97 21.99
CA THR A 313 -10.37 20.57 23.30
C THR A 313 -10.14 22.10 23.31
N GLN A 314 -10.80 22.79 22.38
CA GLN A 314 -10.52 24.17 21.97
C GLN A 314 -11.36 25.23 22.71
N ILE A 315 -10.95 25.62 23.93
CA ILE A 315 -11.69 26.61 24.74
C ILE A 315 -11.68 28.04 24.18
N ALA A 316 -10.81 28.37 23.21
CA ALA A 316 -10.75 29.67 22.55
C ALA A 316 -11.61 29.76 21.26
N SER A 317 -12.29 28.67 20.90
CA SER A 317 -13.08 28.57 19.67
C SER A 317 -14.25 29.57 19.65
N PRO A 318 -14.60 30.14 18.47
CA PRO A 318 -15.82 30.93 18.31
C PRO A 318 -17.10 30.08 18.36
N ARG A 319 -17.00 28.75 18.20
CA ARG A 319 -18.13 27.80 18.25
C ARG A 319 -18.46 27.44 19.71
N LYS A 320 -19.68 27.75 20.16
CA LYS A 320 -20.09 27.56 21.57
C LYS A 320 -20.16 26.08 21.96
N GLU A 321 -20.57 25.26 21.03
CA GLU A 321 -20.63 23.80 21.09
C GLU A 321 -19.24 23.17 21.26
N VAL A 322 -18.20 23.72 20.62
CA VAL A 322 -16.79 23.29 20.81
C VAL A 322 -16.29 23.70 22.19
N VAL A 323 -16.58 24.93 22.63
CA VAL A 323 -16.22 25.38 23.99
C VAL A 323 -16.93 24.53 25.06
N ALA A 324 -18.20 24.18 24.87
CA ALA A 324 -18.95 23.31 25.76
C ALA A 324 -18.39 21.88 25.82
N ALA A 325 -18.02 21.30 24.66
CA ALA A 325 -17.34 20.00 24.61
C ALA A 325 -15.98 20.05 25.33
N ALA A 326 -15.17 21.08 25.06
CA ALA A 326 -13.86 21.25 25.70
C ALA A 326 -13.97 21.43 27.23
N PHE A 327 -15.04 22.05 27.72
CA PHE A 327 -15.30 22.15 29.17
C PHE A 327 -15.60 20.78 29.80
N ARG A 328 -16.43 19.95 29.15
CA ARG A 328 -16.70 18.57 29.61
C ARG A 328 -15.44 17.72 29.61
N ASP A 329 -14.57 17.91 28.62
CA ASP A 329 -13.32 17.18 28.47
C ASP A 329 -12.28 17.53 29.54
N LEU A 330 -12.10 18.82 29.81
CA LEU A 330 -11.26 19.29 30.91
C LEU A 330 -11.81 18.87 32.29
N GLU A 331 -13.14 18.84 32.48
CA GLU A 331 -13.76 18.28 33.69
C GLU A 331 -13.49 16.78 33.85
N TYR A 332 -13.59 16.00 32.77
CA TYR A 332 -13.29 14.56 32.77
C TYR A 332 -11.84 14.30 33.19
N HIS A 333 -10.89 15.05 32.63
CA HIS A 333 -9.48 14.91 32.99
C HIS A 333 -9.16 15.37 34.42
N ASP A 334 -9.79 16.43 34.93
CA ASP A 334 -9.67 16.83 36.35
C ASP A 334 -10.32 15.79 37.29
N GLU A 335 -11.46 15.19 36.92
CA GLU A 335 -12.04 14.08 37.67
C GLU A 335 -11.10 12.88 37.72
N MET A 336 -10.56 12.45 36.57
CA MET A 336 -9.63 11.32 36.49
C MET A 336 -8.39 11.53 37.36
N LEU A 337 -7.72 12.68 37.25
CA LEU A 337 -6.54 12.99 38.04
C LEU A 337 -6.88 13.13 39.54
N SER A 338 -8.02 13.73 39.87
CA SER A 338 -8.50 13.86 41.26
C SER A 338 -8.97 12.53 41.87
N LEU A 339 -9.23 11.50 41.07
CA LEU A 339 -9.51 10.14 41.53
C LEU A 339 -8.26 9.30 41.77
N LEU A 340 -7.08 9.71 41.28
CA LEU A 340 -5.80 9.05 41.62
C LEU A 340 -5.43 9.19 43.10
N LYS A 341 -6.00 10.17 43.83
CA LYS A 341 -5.71 10.45 45.26
C LYS A 341 -4.22 10.60 45.56
N LEU A 342 -3.49 11.23 44.64
CA LEU A 342 -2.07 11.52 44.78
C LEU A 342 -1.78 12.39 46.02
N PRO A 343 -0.62 12.22 46.69
CA PRO A 343 -0.15 13.15 47.72
C PRO A 343 -0.07 14.59 47.19
N GLU A 344 -0.31 15.55 48.08
CA GLU A 344 -0.55 16.97 47.76
C GLU A 344 0.40 17.62 46.71
N GLN A 345 1.70 17.28 46.72
CA GLN A 345 2.63 17.79 45.71
C GLN A 345 2.56 17.03 44.38
N LEU A 346 2.39 15.69 44.41
CA LEU A 346 2.22 14.91 43.19
C LEU A 346 0.87 15.21 42.50
N ASP A 347 -0.16 15.57 43.28
CA ASP A 347 -1.43 16.06 42.74
C ASP A 347 -1.29 17.44 42.06
N ARG A 348 -0.51 18.37 42.64
CA ARG A 348 -0.12 19.62 41.97
C ARG A 348 0.69 19.38 40.69
N ASP A 349 1.64 18.44 40.74
CA ASP A 349 2.51 18.10 39.62
C ASP A 349 1.75 17.39 38.48
N ALA A 350 0.56 16.84 38.77
CA ALA A 350 -0.39 16.25 37.84
C ALA A 350 -1.23 17.31 37.11
N VAL A 351 -0.61 17.87 36.07
CA VAL A 351 -1.15 18.91 35.18
C VAL A 351 -1.79 18.36 33.91
N MET A 352 -2.66 19.18 33.32
CA MET A 352 -3.31 18.97 32.03
C MET A 352 -2.74 19.98 31.03
N ILE A 353 -2.05 19.51 29.99
CA ILE A 353 -1.35 20.35 29.02
C ILE A 353 -2.25 20.65 27.82
N LEU A 354 -2.36 21.92 27.41
CA LEU A 354 -3.25 22.34 26.32
C LEU A 354 -2.54 23.32 25.36
N HIS A 355 -2.64 23.09 24.05
CA HIS A 355 -2.29 24.10 23.03
C HIS A 355 -3.38 25.17 22.93
N MET A 356 -3.02 26.36 22.45
CA MET A 356 -4.00 27.45 22.21
C MET A 356 -4.83 27.24 20.94
N GLY A 357 -4.29 26.50 19.95
CA GLY A 357 -5.03 26.00 18.81
C GLY A 357 -5.27 27.03 17.70
N GLY A 358 -6.47 27.04 17.11
CA GLY A 358 -6.78 27.90 15.96
C GLY A 358 -6.68 29.40 16.29
N THR A 359 -6.16 30.21 15.37
CA THR A 359 -6.15 31.68 15.53
C THR A 359 -7.49 32.35 15.27
N TYR A 360 -8.46 31.63 14.68
CA TYR A 360 -9.88 31.99 14.55
C TYR A 360 -10.12 33.49 14.22
N GLY A 361 -9.55 33.93 13.09
CA GLY A 361 -9.53 35.34 12.67
C GLY A 361 -8.19 35.99 13.00
N ASP A 362 -8.00 36.42 14.25
CA ASP A 362 -6.76 37.02 14.72
C ASP A 362 -6.37 36.57 16.13
N LYS A 363 -5.07 36.65 16.46
CA LYS A 363 -4.54 36.21 17.74
C LYS A 363 -5.10 37.00 18.93
N ALA A 364 -5.33 38.31 18.81
CA ALA A 364 -5.83 39.11 19.94
C ALA A 364 -7.26 38.70 20.30
N ALA A 365 -8.16 38.59 19.31
CA ALA A 365 -9.52 38.13 19.53
C ALA A 365 -9.59 36.68 20.05
N THR A 366 -8.65 35.81 19.69
CA THR A 366 -8.56 34.46 20.26
C THR A 366 -8.06 34.47 21.71
N LEU A 367 -7.04 35.29 22.04
CA LEU A 367 -6.60 35.47 23.41
C LEU A 367 -7.72 36.05 24.31
N ASP A 368 -8.55 36.96 23.79
CA ASP A 368 -9.70 37.51 24.54
C ASP A 368 -10.82 36.48 24.73
N ARG A 369 -11.15 35.66 23.72
CA ARG A 369 -12.03 34.49 23.90
C ARG A 369 -11.48 33.51 24.92
N PHE A 370 -10.16 33.26 24.92
CA PHE A 370 -9.50 32.42 25.91
C PHE A 370 -9.62 33.02 27.32
N ARG A 371 -9.36 34.32 27.52
CA ARG A 371 -9.57 35.02 28.80
C ARG A 371 -11.00 34.82 29.32
N GLU A 372 -11.99 35.11 28.47
CA GLU A 372 -13.39 34.95 28.82
C GLU A 372 -13.76 33.51 29.21
N ASN A 373 -13.29 32.51 28.46
CA ASN A 373 -13.67 31.13 28.68
C ASN A 373 -12.87 30.47 29.81
N TYR A 374 -11.57 30.77 29.94
CA TYR A 374 -10.77 30.35 31.10
C TYR A 374 -11.36 30.89 32.42
N ALA A 375 -11.87 32.12 32.45
CA ALA A 375 -12.55 32.65 33.63
C ALA A 375 -13.77 31.80 34.07
N LYS A 376 -14.47 31.18 33.12
CA LYS A 376 -15.67 30.34 33.33
C LYS A 376 -15.34 28.89 33.76
N LEU A 377 -14.10 28.41 33.58
CA LEU A 377 -13.71 27.04 33.92
C LEU A 377 -13.81 26.73 35.43
N PRO A 378 -14.04 25.47 35.85
CA PRO A 378 -13.97 25.06 37.24
C PRO A 378 -12.58 25.29 37.87
N ASP A 379 -12.54 25.56 39.18
CA ASP A 379 -11.26 25.81 39.87
C ASP A 379 -10.35 24.57 39.96
N GLY A 380 -10.88 23.36 39.82
CA GLY A 380 -10.08 22.14 39.68
C GLY A 380 -9.29 22.12 38.38
N VAL A 381 -9.98 22.28 37.26
CA VAL A 381 -9.38 22.52 35.94
C VAL A 381 -8.35 23.65 36.00
N LYS A 382 -8.69 24.83 36.53
CA LYS A 382 -7.76 25.98 36.64
C LYS A 382 -6.50 25.71 37.48
N ARG A 383 -6.55 24.79 38.46
CA ARG A 383 -5.36 24.40 39.24
C ARG A 383 -4.39 23.57 38.39
N ARG A 384 -4.91 22.64 37.57
CA ARG A 384 -4.10 21.70 36.77
C ARG A 384 -3.74 22.19 35.37
N LEU A 385 -4.52 23.11 34.78
CA LEU A 385 -4.33 23.56 33.40
C LEU A 385 -3.01 24.31 33.26
N VAL A 386 -2.24 23.90 32.24
CA VAL A 386 -1.02 24.55 31.75
C VAL A 386 -1.13 24.71 30.24
N LEU A 387 -0.57 25.79 29.69
CA LEU A 387 -0.53 26.02 28.25
C LEU A 387 0.79 25.53 27.66
N GLU A 388 0.81 25.26 26.36
CA GLU A 388 2.00 24.87 25.59
C GLU A 388 2.06 25.62 24.25
N ASN A 389 3.26 26.04 23.85
CA ASN A 389 3.50 26.62 22.52
C ASN A 389 3.42 25.54 21.43
N ASP A 390 2.86 25.86 20.26
CA ASP A 390 2.62 24.93 19.16
C ASP A 390 3.38 25.28 17.88
N ASP A 391 3.38 24.33 16.95
CA ASP A 391 4.08 24.32 15.66
C ASP A 391 3.26 24.91 14.49
N VAL A 392 2.06 25.43 14.80
CA VAL A 392 1.10 25.93 13.80
C VAL A 392 0.86 27.43 13.92
N SER A 393 0.78 27.98 15.13
CA SER A 393 0.21 29.32 15.34
C SER A 393 0.73 30.08 16.56
N TRP A 394 1.14 29.41 17.64
CA TRP A 394 1.36 30.07 18.93
C TRP A 394 2.76 29.87 19.48
N SER A 395 3.60 30.90 19.34
CA SER A 395 4.93 30.92 19.94
C SER A 395 4.87 31.10 21.46
N VAL A 396 5.99 30.82 22.11
CA VAL A 396 6.24 31.22 23.51
C VAL A 396 5.99 32.72 23.75
N HIS A 397 6.23 33.56 22.75
CA HIS A 397 6.12 35.03 22.89
C HIS A 397 4.65 35.49 22.85
N ASP A 398 3.79 34.77 22.12
CA ASP A 398 2.34 34.99 22.14
C ASP A 398 1.72 34.52 23.48
N LEU A 399 2.16 33.35 23.99
CA LEU A 399 1.51 32.68 25.12
C LEU A 399 2.04 33.09 26.50
N LEU A 400 3.33 33.43 26.63
CA LEU A 400 3.91 33.78 27.93
C LEU A 400 3.23 35.00 28.61
N PRO A 401 2.84 36.07 27.90
CA PRO A 401 2.11 37.19 28.51
C PRO A 401 0.77 36.76 29.12
N ILE A 402 -0.05 35.98 28.41
CA ILE A 402 -1.35 35.50 28.94
C ILE A 402 -1.16 34.45 30.05
N CYS A 403 -0.07 33.69 30.03
CA CYS A 403 0.33 32.78 31.13
C CYS A 403 0.76 33.55 32.39
N GLU A 404 1.44 34.69 32.22
CA GLU A 404 1.76 35.60 33.32
C GLU A 404 0.50 36.28 33.90
N GLU A 405 -0.42 36.72 33.03
CA GLU A 405 -1.70 37.38 33.36
C GLU A 405 -2.69 36.45 34.09
N LEU A 406 -3.06 35.32 33.48
CA LEU A 406 -4.11 34.41 33.98
C LEU A 406 -3.60 33.40 35.02
N ASN A 407 -2.34 33.56 35.45
CA ASN A 407 -1.60 32.64 36.31
C ASN A 407 -1.64 31.17 35.82
N ILE A 408 -1.37 30.98 34.53
CA ILE A 408 -1.26 29.66 33.89
C ILE A 408 0.23 29.32 33.74
N PRO A 409 0.71 28.13 34.12
CA PRO A 409 2.07 27.71 33.82
C PRO A 409 2.25 27.46 32.32
N LEU A 410 3.37 27.89 31.75
CA LEU A 410 3.71 27.61 30.36
C LEU A 410 4.68 26.40 30.30
N VAL A 411 4.26 25.33 29.66
CA VAL A 411 5.15 24.28 29.15
C VAL A 411 5.89 24.88 27.97
N LEU A 412 7.23 24.90 28.04
CA LEU A 412 8.06 25.10 26.87
C LEU A 412 8.19 23.76 26.16
N ASP A 413 7.73 23.70 24.91
CA ASP A 413 8.22 22.72 23.95
C ASP A 413 9.29 23.37 23.06
N TYR A 414 10.46 22.73 22.98
CA TYR A 414 11.60 23.23 22.22
C TYR A 414 11.47 23.00 20.71
N HIS A 415 10.77 21.95 20.28
CA HIS A 415 10.62 21.59 18.88
C HIS A 415 9.62 22.52 18.18
N HIS A 416 8.42 22.66 18.75
CA HIS A 416 7.43 23.65 18.38
C HIS A 416 8.02 25.06 18.40
N HIS A 417 8.85 25.40 19.41
CA HIS A 417 9.54 26.69 19.44
C HIS A 417 10.57 26.86 18.30
N ASN A 418 11.23 25.78 17.86
CA ASN A 418 12.10 25.82 16.68
C ASN A 418 11.32 25.93 15.36
N ILE A 419 9.99 25.88 15.38
CA ILE A 419 9.11 26.05 14.20
C ILE A 419 8.42 27.43 14.27
N ILE A 420 7.82 27.78 15.42
CA ILE A 420 7.09 29.04 15.64
C ILE A 420 7.74 29.85 16.78
N PHE A 421 8.47 30.88 16.40
CA PHE A 421 9.19 31.79 17.30
C PHE A 421 9.06 33.26 16.87
N ASP A 422 9.52 34.17 17.74
CA ASP A 422 9.58 35.60 17.42
C ASP A 422 10.67 35.86 16.37
N PRO A 423 10.38 36.51 15.23
CA PRO A 423 11.36 36.73 14.16
C PRO A 423 12.60 37.57 14.54
N SER A 424 12.62 38.19 15.72
CA SER A 424 13.81 38.87 16.26
C SER A 424 14.80 37.94 16.96
N LEU A 425 14.41 36.70 17.27
CA LEU A 425 15.28 35.66 17.80
C LEU A 425 15.85 34.78 16.68
N ARG A 426 17.01 34.16 16.96
CA ARG A 426 17.55 33.10 16.12
C ARG A 426 16.90 31.76 16.50
N GLU A 427 16.44 31.05 15.49
CA GLU A 427 16.02 29.64 15.53
C GLU A 427 16.95 28.76 16.40
N GLY A 428 16.40 27.97 17.32
CA GLY A 428 17.17 27.05 18.15
C GLY A 428 17.07 27.29 19.66
N THR A 429 17.70 26.38 20.41
CA THR A 429 17.45 26.21 21.86
C THR A 429 18.16 27.19 22.80
N LEU A 430 18.98 28.14 22.31
CA LEU A 430 19.77 29.06 23.16
C LEU A 430 19.01 30.35 23.49
N ASP A 431 18.51 31.05 22.48
CA ASP A 431 17.96 32.41 22.65
C ASP A 431 16.75 32.42 23.60
N ILE A 432 15.98 31.33 23.59
CA ILE A 432 14.85 31.05 24.49
C ILE A 432 15.24 30.94 25.99
N MET A 433 16.52 30.68 26.31
CA MET A 433 17.01 30.66 27.71
C MET A 433 16.77 32.00 28.43
N SER A 434 16.71 33.11 27.67
CA SER A 434 16.37 34.44 28.19
C SER A 434 14.97 34.51 28.84
N LEU A 435 14.04 33.65 28.43
CA LEU A 435 12.68 33.59 28.97
C LEU A 435 12.51 32.57 30.10
N TYR A 436 13.48 31.70 30.39
CA TYR A 436 13.33 30.64 31.41
C TYR A 436 12.96 31.21 32.78
N ASP A 437 13.54 32.35 33.13
CA ASP A 437 13.30 33.03 34.40
C ASP A 437 11.85 33.54 34.52
N ARG A 438 11.18 33.84 33.40
CA ARG A 438 9.75 34.19 33.35
C ARG A 438 8.88 32.93 33.35
N ILE A 439 9.22 31.95 32.51
CA ILE A 439 8.51 30.67 32.42
C ILE A 439 8.51 29.97 33.79
N ALA A 440 9.66 29.82 34.44
CA ALA A 440 9.78 29.20 35.77
C ALA A 440 8.91 29.89 36.83
N LYS A 441 8.83 31.24 36.81
CA LYS A 441 7.92 31.99 37.71
C LYS A 441 6.46 31.59 37.52
N THR A 442 6.01 31.26 36.30
CA THR A 442 4.63 30.78 36.08
C THR A 442 4.30 29.47 36.80
N TRP A 443 5.27 28.54 36.89
CA TRP A 443 5.17 27.30 37.66
C TRP A 443 5.28 27.55 39.18
N THR A 444 6.26 28.37 39.59
CA THR A 444 6.51 28.70 41.01
C THR A 444 5.30 29.35 41.68
N ARG A 445 4.57 30.25 40.99
CA ARG A 445 3.36 30.90 41.51
C ARG A 445 2.22 29.94 41.87
N LYS A 446 2.20 28.73 41.31
CA LYS A 446 1.23 27.65 41.63
C LYS A 446 1.82 26.55 42.51
N ASN A 447 3.09 26.63 42.90
CA ASN A 447 3.85 25.59 43.60
C ASN A 447 3.83 24.23 42.88
N ILE A 448 3.89 24.25 41.55
CA ILE A 448 3.95 23.05 40.69
C ILE A 448 5.41 22.85 40.25
N LYS A 449 5.93 21.62 40.29
CA LYS A 449 7.25 21.31 39.72
C LYS A 449 7.23 21.57 38.22
N GLN A 450 8.11 22.44 37.73
CA GLN A 450 8.21 22.75 36.30
C GLN A 450 8.46 21.49 35.47
N LYS A 451 7.83 21.43 34.29
CA LYS A 451 8.15 20.48 33.22
C LYS A 451 8.39 21.21 31.89
N MET A 452 9.03 20.52 30.96
CA MET A 452 9.20 20.92 29.56
C MET A 452 8.96 19.71 28.65
N HIS A 453 8.73 19.95 27.36
CA HIS A 453 8.64 18.92 26.32
C HIS A 453 9.86 18.97 25.40
N TYR A 454 10.25 17.83 24.83
CA TYR A 454 11.37 17.75 23.90
C TYR A 454 11.17 16.67 22.82
N SER A 455 11.22 17.10 21.57
CA SER A 455 11.38 16.28 20.37
C SER A 455 12.43 16.92 19.44
N GLU A 456 12.81 16.20 18.38
CA GLU A 456 13.65 16.69 17.29
C GLU A 456 12.88 16.46 15.97
N PRO A 457 13.10 17.26 14.91
CA PRO A 457 12.53 16.98 13.58
C PRO A 457 13.10 15.67 12.99
N THR A 458 12.38 15.07 12.03
CA THR A 458 12.96 14.03 11.18
C THR A 458 14.19 14.54 10.41
N ALA A 459 15.10 13.63 10.06
CA ALA A 459 16.41 13.99 9.49
C ALA A 459 16.32 14.68 8.10
N GLU A 460 15.22 14.46 7.39
CA GLU A 460 14.96 14.93 6.02
C GLU A 460 14.01 16.14 5.97
N ALA A 461 13.67 16.72 7.13
CA ALA A 461 12.67 17.76 7.25
C ALA A 461 13.11 19.13 6.69
N ILE A 462 12.88 19.34 5.39
CA ILE A 462 13.27 20.57 4.68
C ILE A 462 12.19 21.65 4.76
N THR A 463 10.90 21.33 4.51
CA THR A 463 9.84 22.34 4.50
C THR A 463 9.29 22.64 5.90
N PRO A 464 8.60 23.78 6.11
CA PRO A 464 7.88 24.06 7.36
C PRO A 464 6.78 23.04 7.71
N ARG A 465 6.27 22.26 6.74
CA ARG A 465 5.30 21.17 6.99
C ARG A 465 6.03 19.93 7.51
N ASP A 466 7.14 19.53 6.87
CA ASP A 466 7.94 18.36 7.26
C ASP A 466 8.57 18.54 8.64
N ARG A 467 9.00 19.77 8.96
CA ARG A 467 9.63 20.12 10.24
C ARG A 467 8.76 19.86 11.46
N ARG A 468 7.46 19.63 11.30
CA ARG A 468 6.51 19.22 12.35
C ARG A 468 6.56 17.72 12.65
N LYS A 469 7.09 16.90 11.74
CA LYS A 469 7.19 15.45 11.93
C LYS A 469 8.25 15.17 13.01
N HIS A 470 7.81 14.71 14.18
CA HIS A 470 8.70 14.27 15.26
C HIS A 470 9.53 13.05 14.83
N SER A 471 10.82 13.07 15.17
CA SER A 471 11.78 11.98 14.99
C SER A 471 11.39 10.68 15.72
N ALA A 472 11.91 9.55 15.24
CA ALA A 472 11.91 8.27 15.97
C ALA A 472 12.44 8.43 17.40
N ARG A 473 13.63 9.04 17.53
CA ARG A 473 14.34 9.30 18.80
C ARG A 473 15.08 10.64 18.77
N VAL A 474 15.33 11.18 19.95
CA VAL A 474 16.10 12.41 20.18
C VAL A 474 17.56 12.09 20.51
N LYS A 475 18.48 12.89 19.98
CA LYS A 475 19.93 12.68 20.02
C LYS A 475 20.65 13.52 21.09
N THR A 476 19.99 14.53 21.67
CA THR A 476 20.57 15.39 22.72
C THR A 476 19.62 15.71 23.87
N LEU A 477 20.12 16.44 24.87
CA LEU A 477 19.31 17.07 25.92
C LEU A 477 19.25 18.59 25.68
N PRO A 478 18.09 19.25 25.85
CA PRO A 478 17.99 20.71 25.76
C PRO A 478 18.68 21.39 26.95
N PRO A 479 19.06 22.68 26.85
CA PRO A 479 19.86 23.41 27.84
C PRO A 479 19.06 23.87 29.08
N CYS A 480 18.26 22.96 29.64
CA CYS A 480 17.37 23.17 30.77
C CYS A 480 18.08 23.01 32.14
N ALA A 481 17.33 23.08 33.24
CA ALA A 481 17.87 22.84 34.58
C ALA A 481 18.20 21.35 34.81
N THR A 482 19.29 21.06 35.54
CA THR A 482 19.74 19.67 35.81
C THR A 482 18.68 18.79 36.51
N ASP A 483 17.69 19.39 37.17
CA ASP A 483 16.62 18.73 37.89
C ASP A 483 15.23 18.88 37.21
N MET A 484 15.19 19.18 35.91
CA MET A 484 13.94 19.35 35.14
C MET A 484 13.15 18.03 34.99
N ASP A 485 11.82 18.09 35.01
CA ASP A 485 10.98 16.98 34.55
C ASP A 485 10.74 17.16 33.03
N LEU A 486 11.43 16.37 32.22
CA LEU A 486 11.41 16.48 30.76
C LEU A 486 10.59 15.33 30.14
N MET A 487 9.57 15.68 29.37
CA MET A 487 8.80 14.73 28.57
C MET A 487 9.43 14.60 27.19
N ILE A 488 9.70 13.37 26.74
CA ILE A 488 10.25 13.08 25.43
C ILE A 488 9.10 12.73 24.49
N GLU A 489 8.83 13.58 23.51
CA GLU A 489 7.66 13.54 22.63
C GLU A 489 7.92 12.76 21.31
N ALA A 490 8.84 11.80 21.33
CA ALA A 490 9.29 11.08 20.13
C ALA A 490 8.32 9.96 19.66
N LYS A 491 8.51 9.40 18.45
CA LYS A 491 7.69 8.25 17.99
C LYS A 491 7.92 7.02 18.88
N ASP A 492 9.17 6.66 19.18
CA ASP A 492 9.56 5.40 19.86
C ASP A 492 9.30 5.38 21.39
N LYS A 493 8.61 6.39 21.93
CA LYS A 493 8.20 6.49 23.34
C LYS A 493 9.34 6.23 24.34
N GLU A 494 9.36 5.11 25.06
CA GLU A 494 10.38 4.84 26.07
C GLU A 494 11.77 4.55 25.49
N GLN A 495 11.91 4.16 24.21
CA GLN A 495 13.23 3.90 23.64
C GLN A 495 14.06 5.18 23.50
N ALA A 496 13.41 6.30 23.16
CA ALA A 496 14.06 7.61 23.11
C ALA A 496 14.56 8.04 24.50
N VAL A 497 13.83 7.68 25.58
CA VAL A 497 14.28 7.86 26.96
C VAL A 497 15.49 6.96 27.27
N PHE A 498 15.44 5.69 26.90
CA PHE A 498 16.56 4.75 27.08
C PHE A 498 17.81 5.16 26.29
N GLU A 499 17.67 5.74 25.10
CA GLU A 499 18.80 6.23 24.33
C GLU A 499 19.48 7.42 25.01
N LEU A 500 18.72 8.45 25.44
CA LEU A 500 19.28 9.55 26.23
C LEU A 500 19.95 9.06 27.52
N MET A 501 19.32 8.11 28.23
CA MET A 501 19.90 7.50 29.43
C MET A 501 21.21 6.78 29.13
N ARG A 502 21.30 6.03 28.02
CA ARG A 502 22.50 5.30 27.59
C ARG A 502 23.62 6.25 27.13
N THR A 503 23.30 7.21 26.27
CA THR A 503 24.24 8.18 25.67
C THR A 503 24.92 9.04 26.73
N TYR A 504 24.16 9.58 27.68
CA TYR A 504 24.68 10.45 28.73
C TYR A 504 24.94 9.73 30.07
N LYS A 505 24.74 8.41 30.14
CA LYS A 505 24.90 7.57 31.35
C LYS A 505 24.12 8.11 32.56
N LEU A 506 22.87 8.52 32.30
CA LEU A 506 21.98 9.14 33.28
C LEU A 506 21.60 8.16 34.41
N PRO A 507 21.20 8.64 35.61
CA PRO A 507 20.85 7.76 36.73
C PRO A 507 19.84 6.66 36.34
N GLY A 508 20.25 5.39 36.48
CA GLY A 508 19.44 4.23 36.10
C GLY A 508 19.76 3.62 34.72
N TRP A 509 20.64 4.19 33.91
CA TRP A 509 20.98 3.68 32.56
C TRP A 509 21.37 2.20 32.50
N ASN A 510 21.94 1.67 33.58
CA ASN A 510 22.37 0.28 33.69
C ASN A 510 21.24 -0.71 34.06
N ARG A 511 20.01 -0.23 34.30
CA ARG A 511 18.86 -1.06 34.70
C ARG A 511 18.22 -1.81 33.52
N PHE A 512 18.40 -1.33 32.30
CA PHE A 512 17.85 -1.91 31.07
C PHE A 512 18.92 -2.54 30.16
N ASN A 513 20.07 -2.95 30.72
CA ASN A 513 21.11 -3.68 29.99
C ASN A 513 20.66 -5.09 29.55
N ASP A 514 19.59 -5.62 30.15
CA ASP A 514 18.89 -6.86 29.80
C ASP A 514 17.80 -6.66 28.73
N VAL A 515 17.50 -5.41 28.36
CA VAL A 515 16.46 -5.06 27.39
C VAL A 515 17.09 -4.95 26.00
N VAL A 516 16.70 -5.87 25.10
CA VAL A 516 16.98 -5.76 23.66
C VAL A 516 16.33 -4.48 23.14
N PRO A 517 17.09 -3.48 22.64
CA PRO A 517 16.50 -2.23 22.19
C PRO A 517 15.50 -2.46 21.05
N TYR A 518 14.28 -1.94 21.20
CA TYR A 518 13.30 -1.85 20.12
C TYR A 518 13.80 -0.81 19.11
N GLU A 519 14.47 -1.29 18.07
CA GLU A 519 14.76 -0.56 16.86
C GLU A 519 13.52 -0.62 15.96
N ARG A 520 12.97 0.55 15.60
CA ARG A 520 12.39 0.73 14.26
C ARG A 520 13.58 0.90 13.33
N ASP A 521 13.56 0.30 12.15
CA ASP A 521 14.74 0.23 11.31
C ASP A 521 14.88 1.47 10.39
N ASP A 522 13.92 2.42 10.48
CA ASP A 522 13.94 3.77 9.90
C ASP A 522 15.07 4.72 10.39
N GLU A 523 16.03 4.22 11.19
CA GLU A 523 17.29 4.94 11.50
C GLU A 523 18.56 4.19 11.02
N PRO A 524 19.41 4.81 10.18
CA PRO A 524 20.63 4.19 9.68
C PRO A 524 21.71 4.03 10.77
N LYS A 525 22.18 2.79 10.96
CA LYS A 525 23.06 2.38 12.06
C LYS A 525 24.47 2.98 11.98
N LYS A 526 24.88 3.70 13.04
CA LYS A 526 26.25 4.25 13.20
C LYS A 526 27.24 3.20 13.71
N GLU A 527 28.31 2.97 12.96
CA GLU A 527 29.40 2.05 13.34
C GLU A 527 30.11 2.46 14.64
N THR A 528 30.00 1.64 15.68
CA THR A 528 30.86 1.76 16.88
C THR A 528 32.19 1.03 16.67
N LYS A 529 33.22 1.78 16.26
CA LYS A 529 34.58 1.27 15.99
C LYS A 529 35.15 0.48 17.17
N ARG A 530 35.25 -0.85 17.02
CA ARG A 530 35.95 -1.74 17.97
C ARG A 530 37.46 -1.48 17.91
N THR A 531 38.07 -1.17 19.06
CA THR A 531 39.52 -1.03 19.19
C THR A 531 40.23 -2.37 18.98
N LYS A 532 41.26 -2.38 18.12
CA LYS A 532 42.09 -3.57 17.90
C LYS A 532 42.82 -3.95 19.20
N LYS A 533 42.81 -5.24 19.54
CA LYS A 533 43.86 -5.89 20.34
C LYS A 533 44.78 -6.63 19.39
N GLU A 534 46.08 -6.47 19.60
CA GLU A 534 47.12 -7.11 18.80
C GLU A 534 47.22 -8.60 19.12
N LYS A 535 47.52 -9.42 18.11
CA LYS A 535 48.10 -10.75 18.29
C LYS A 535 49.58 -10.67 17.94
N GLN A 536 50.45 -11.21 18.78
CA GLN A 536 51.85 -11.45 18.42
C GLN A 536 51.94 -12.65 17.48
N ASN A 537 52.91 -12.60 16.56
CA ASN A 537 53.30 -13.74 15.73
C ASN A 537 53.98 -14.80 16.60
N ASP A 538 53.92 -16.06 16.16
CA ASP A 538 55.19 -16.73 15.86
C ASP A 538 55.11 -17.54 14.56
N THR A 539 56.28 -17.72 14.00
CA THR A 539 56.67 -17.84 12.61
C THR A 539 56.87 -19.31 12.21
N THR A 540 56.53 -19.68 10.97
CA THR A 540 57.37 -20.39 9.95
C THR A 540 56.58 -21.40 9.11
N GLY A 541 57.06 -21.68 7.89
CA GLY A 541 56.91 -23.04 7.33
C GLY A 541 56.27 -23.24 5.94
N GLU A 542 56.61 -22.40 4.95
CA GLU A 542 56.69 -22.77 3.50
C GLU A 542 55.43 -23.28 2.74
N THR A 543 55.46 -23.08 1.42
CA THR A 543 54.43 -23.45 0.44
C THR A 543 54.94 -24.54 -0.50
N GLU A 544 54.09 -25.50 -0.88
CA GLU A 544 53.75 -25.75 -2.30
C GLU A 544 52.55 -26.71 -2.44
N GLU A 545 52.17 -26.99 -3.69
CA GLU A 545 50.83 -27.42 -4.10
C GLU A 545 50.47 -28.89 -3.80
N GLY A 546 49.18 -29.17 -3.63
CA GLY A 546 48.64 -30.52 -3.51
C GLY A 546 47.11 -30.55 -3.61
N ASP A 547 46.59 -30.96 -4.76
CA ASP A 547 45.15 -31.18 -4.98
C ASP A 547 44.62 -32.27 -4.02
N SER A 548 43.59 -31.92 -3.25
CA SER A 548 42.82 -32.87 -2.46
C SER A 548 41.35 -32.45 -2.41
N THR A 549 40.58 -33.04 -3.31
CA THR A 549 39.11 -33.04 -3.35
C THR A 549 38.49 -33.34 -1.98
N ASN A 550 37.99 -32.31 -1.29
CA ASN A 550 37.23 -32.48 -0.06
C ASN A 550 35.95 -33.28 -0.34
N THR A 551 35.89 -34.49 0.19
CA THR A 551 34.75 -35.40 0.03
C THR A 551 33.68 -35.02 1.06
N ILE A 552 32.65 -34.32 0.58
CA ILE A 552 31.46 -33.89 1.34
C ILE A 552 30.71 -35.11 1.90
N SER A 553 30.22 -35.02 3.14
CA SER A 553 29.52 -36.11 3.83
C SER A 553 28.16 -36.40 3.20
N PRO A 554 27.67 -37.66 3.20
CA PRO A 554 26.29 -37.97 2.81
C PRO A 554 25.22 -37.15 3.55
N ASP A 555 25.50 -36.70 4.78
CA ASP A 555 24.57 -35.89 5.58
C ASP A 555 24.48 -34.42 5.11
N GLU A 556 25.41 -33.93 4.28
CA GLU A 556 25.45 -32.55 3.75
C GLU A 556 24.63 -32.39 2.45
N TYR A 557 23.85 -33.40 2.06
CA TYR A 557 23.06 -33.43 0.82
C TYR A 557 21.64 -32.85 0.94
N GLY A 558 21.12 -32.54 2.14
CA GLY A 558 19.74 -32.05 2.33
C GLY A 558 19.42 -30.76 1.57
N MET A 559 20.30 -29.75 1.71
CA MET A 559 20.08 -28.33 1.39
C MET A 559 19.93 -27.96 -0.10
N GLY A 560 19.28 -28.78 -0.93
CA GLY A 560 18.87 -28.44 -2.30
C GLY A 560 20.00 -28.17 -3.31
N GLY A 561 21.24 -28.56 -2.99
CA GLY A 561 22.41 -28.39 -3.84
C GLY A 561 23.18 -27.07 -3.65
N GLN A 562 24.26 -26.90 -4.43
CA GLN A 562 25.25 -25.83 -4.21
C GLN A 562 24.65 -24.40 -4.31
N GLN A 563 23.75 -24.16 -5.27
CA GLN A 563 23.11 -22.85 -5.46
C GLN A 563 22.20 -22.49 -4.28
N ASN A 564 21.40 -23.43 -3.79
CA ASN A 564 20.49 -23.20 -2.65
C ASN A 564 21.28 -22.87 -1.37
N ARG A 565 22.42 -23.54 -1.14
CA ARG A 565 23.33 -23.20 -0.02
C ARG A 565 23.93 -21.81 -0.17
N ALA A 566 24.51 -21.48 -1.32
CA ALA A 566 25.10 -20.16 -1.56
C ALA A 566 24.06 -19.03 -1.44
N PHE A 567 22.83 -19.26 -1.88
CA PHE A 567 21.71 -18.35 -1.67
C PHE A 567 21.34 -18.20 -0.19
N LEU A 568 21.23 -19.31 0.57
CA LEU A 568 20.86 -19.23 1.99
C LEU A 568 21.97 -18.60 2.85
N GLU A 569 23.24 -18.84 2.52
CA GLU A 569 24.39 -18.20 3.15
C GLU A 569 24.41 -16.69 2.87
N TRP A 570 24.19 -16.29 1.61
CA TRP A 570 24.00 -14.89 1.21
C TRP A 570 22.83 -14.24 1.96
N PHE A 571 21.67 -14.90 1.99
CA PHE A 571 20.47 -14.40 2.64
C PHE A 571 20.70 -14.20 4.15
N LYS A 572 21.25 -15.20 4.85
CA LYS A 572 21.61 -15.12 6.27
C LYS A 572 22.74 -14.12 6.58
N ALA A 573 23.45 -13.61 5.56
CA ALA A 573 24.43 -12.54 5.69
C ALA A 573 23.82 -11.13 5.51
N LEU A 574 22.57 -11.01 5.02
CA LEU A 574 21.87 -9.72 4.92
C LEU A 574 21.58 -9.16 6.32
N PRO A 575 21.99 -7.91 6.64
CA PRO A 575 21.69 -7.30 7.94
C PRO A 575 20.18 -7.18 8.19
N GLY A 576 19.69 -7.75 9.29
CA GLY A 576 18.27 -7.78 9.65
C GLY A 576 17.49 -8.99 9.11
N SER A 577 18.11 -9.86 8.30
CA SER A 577 17.49 -11.14 7.94
C SER A 577 17.39 -12.09 9.13
N THR A 578 16.38 -12.96 9.10
CA THR A 578 16.31 -14.14 9.96
C THR A 578 15.86 -15.33 9.12
N PHE A 579 16.27 -16.54 9.49
CA PHE A 579 15.77 -17.78 8.88
C PHE A 579 15.83 -18.88 9.94
N SER A 580 14.66 -19.44 10.25
CA SER A 580 14.48 -20.45 11.29
C SER A 580 15.33 -21.70 11.07
N GLU A 581 15.75 -22.35 12.15
CA GLU A 581 16.44 -23.66 12.10
C GLU A 581 15.47 -24.84 11.91
N HIS A 582 14.16 -24.59 12.01
CA HIS A 582 13.11 -25.59 11.88
C HIS A 582 12.61 -25.76 10.43
N ILE A 583 13.25 -25.13 9.43
CA ILE A 583 12.81 -25.09 8.01
C ILE A 583 13.99 -25.28 7.03
N GLU A 584 13.72 -25.83 5.85
CA GLU A 584 14.71 -26.06 4.79
C GLU A 584 14.19 -25.68 3.40
N ILE A 585 15.08 -25.19 2.51
CA ILE A 585 14.78 -24.94 1.09
C ILE A 585 14.95 -26.24 0.29
N THR A 586 13.83 -26.85 -0.09
CA THR A 586 13.79 -28.14 -0.79
C THR A 586 13.60 -27.97 -2.31
N ASP A 587 14.21 -28.85 -3.10
CA ASP A 587 13.91 -28.98 -4.54
C ASP A 587 12.69 -29.88 -4.74
N LEU A 588 11.59 -29.30 -5.21
CA LEU A 588 10.27 -29.93 -5.32
C LEU A 588 9.85 -30.10 -6.79
N ARG A 589 10.77 -29.88 -7.74
CA ARG A 589 10.57 -30.08 -9.20
C ARG A 589 10.18 -31.52 -9.55
N ALA A 590 10.56 -32.50 -8.71
CA ALA A 590 10.16 -33.90 -8.88
C ALA A 590 8.62 -34.14 -8.80
N ARG A 591 7.85 -33.18 -8.28
CA ARG A 591 6.37 -33.15 -8.29
C ARG A 591 5.81 -31.90 -8.99
N ASN A 592 6.61 -31.25 -9.83
CA ASN A 592 6.33 -29.98 -10.51
C ASN A 592 5.90 -28.83 -9.58
N ALA A 593 6.62 -28.64 -8.46
CA ALA A 593 6.40 -27.56 -7.50
C ALA A 593 7.68 -26.73 -7.25
N GLY A 594 8.44 -26.44 -8.31
CA GLY A 594 9.60 -25.54 -8.26
C GLY A 594 10.62 -25.86 -7.15
N ARG A 595 11.13 -24.81 -6.49
CA ARG A 595 11.66 -24.92 -5.13
C ARG A 595 10.52 -24.57 -4.16
N GLY A 596 10.60 -25.08 -2.94
CA GLY A 596 9.71 -24.66 -1.85
C GLY A 596 10.45 -24.69 -0.51
N ILE A 597 9.75 -24.32 0.55
CA ILE A 597 10.26 -24.43 1.93
C ILE A 597 9.46 -25.52 2.64
N VAL A 598 10.15 -26.40 3.37
CA VAL A 598 9.55 -27.53 4.10
C VAL A 598 9.90 -27.43 5.58
N ALA A 599 8.94 -27.77 6.45
CA ALA A 599 9.16 -27.83 7.89
C ALA A 599 9.93 -29.11 8.28
N LEU A 600 11.02 -28.97 9.04
CA LEU A 600 11.85 -30.08 9.51
C LEU A 600 11.27 -30.78 10.74
N GLU A 601 10.48 -30.05 11.54
CA GLU A 601 9.73 -30.57 12.69
C GLU A 601 8.35 -29.89 12.81
N ASP A 602 7.58 -30.19 13.86
CA ASP A 602 6.25 -29.61 14.08
C ASP A 602 6.36 -28.14 14.54
N ILE A 603 6.07 -27.19 13.65
CA ILE A 603 6.17 -25.75 13.91
C ILE A 603 4.83 -25.23 14.49
N PRO A 604 4.82 -24.53 15.64
CA PRO A 604 3.59 -23.93 16.19
C PRO A 604 3.01 -22.80 15.31
N ALA A 605 1.71 -22.53 15.48
CA ALA A 605 1.10 -21.30 14.98
C ALA A 605 1.77 -20.05 15.60
N ASP A 606 1.65 -18.91 14.93
CA ASP A 606 2.25 -17.62 15.29
C ASP A 606 3.79 -17.61 15.29
N THR A 607 4.44 -18.68 14.81
CA THR A 607 5.91 -18.76 14.69
C THR A 607 6.40 -17.99 13.47
N VAL A 608 7.30 -17.02 13.68
CA VAL A 608 8.03 -16.36 12.59
C VAL A 608 9.04 -17.34 11.99
N LEU A 609 8.92 -17.58 10.69
CA LEU A 609 9.69 -18.54 9.92
C LEU A 609 10.97 -17.89 9.37
N PHE A 610 10.87 -16.68 8.83
CA PHE A 610 11.99 -15.88 8.36
C PHE A 610 11.62 -14.39 8.22
N THR A 611 12.65 -13.55 8.13
CA THR A 611 12.56 -12.09 7.97
C THR A 611 13.37 -11.66 6.75
N VAL A 612 12.76 -10.88 5.84
CA VAL A 612 13.39 -10.30 4.66
C VAL A 612 13.50 -8.78 4.84
N PRO A 613 14.70 -8.21 5.04
CA PRO A 613 14.86 -6.76 5.19
C PRO A 613 14.61 -6.05 3.86
N ARG A 614 13.96 -4.86 3.87
CA ARG A 614 13.59 -4.14 2.64
C ARG A 614 14.79 -3.76 1.77
N ASN A 615 15.97 -3.54 2.36
CA ASN A 615 17.22 -3.29 1.62
C ASN A 615 17.72 -4.49 0.78
N GLY A 616 17.19 -5.71 1.03
CA GLY A 616 17.44 -6.92 0.27
C GLY A 616 16.48 -7.14 -0.90
N ILE A 617 15.37 -6.40 -0.99
CA ILE A 617 14.40 -6.44 -2.10
C ILE A 617 15.03 -5.85 -3.35
N ILE A 618 14.77 -6.39 -4.54
CA ILE A 618 15.14 -5.73 -5.81
C ILE A 618 13.98 -4.84 -6.26
N ASN A 619 14.17 -3.52 -6.27
CA ASN A 619 13.24 -2.56 -6.88
C ASN A 619 14.01 -1.34 -7.44
N MET A 620 13.30 -0.31 -7.88
CA MET A 620 13.89 0.92 -8.44
C MET A 620 14.70 1.75 -7.43
N GLU A 621 14.39 1.64 -6.14
CA GLU A 621 15.01 2.42 -5.07
C GLU A 621 16.23 1.70 -4.45
N THR A 622 16.28 0.36 -4.53
CA THR A 622 17.40 -0.41 -3.98
C THR A 622 18.55 -0.63 -4.96
N SER A 623 18.35 -0.41 -6.27
CA SER A 623 19.37 -0.60 -7.30
C SER A 623 19.97 0.72 -7.79
N GLU A 624 21.30 0.74 -7.87
CA GLU A 624 22.13 1.83 -8.38
C GLU A 624 21.85 2.21 -9.86
N LEU A 625 21.00 1.47 -10.58
CA LEU A 625 20.64 1.78 -11.97
C LEU A 625 19.93 3.15 -12.09
N LYS A 626 19.07 3.48 -11.12
CA LYS A 626 18.32 4.76 -11.06
C LYS A 626 19.27 5.97 -10.98
N GLU A 627 20.43 5.78 -10.34
CA GLU A 627 21.47 6.79 -10.14
C GLU A 627 22.43 6.87 -11.34
N LYS A 628 22.61 5.76 -12.06
CA LYS A 628 23.46 5.66 -13.26
C LYS A 628 22.79 6.14 -14.54
N LEU A 629 21.47 5.98 -14.65
CA LEU A 629 20.67 6.40 -15.81
C LEU A 629 19.51 7.31 -15.38
N PRO A 630 19.76 8.44 -14.70
CA PRO A 630 18.69 9.30 -14.19
C PRO A 630 17.73 9.74 -15.31
N ASP A 631 18.26 10.07 -16.48
CA ASP A 631 17.53 10.44 -17.69
C ASP A 631 16.51 9.36 -18.17
N VAL A 632 16.65 8.11 -17.75
CA VAL A 632 15.72 7.01 -18.07
C VAL A 632 14.61 6.85 -17.03
N PHE A 633 14.86 7.22 -15.77
CA PHE A 633 13.92 7.02 -14.66
C PHE A 633 13.23 8.33 -14.20
N PHE A 634 13.80 9.50 -14.50
CA PHE A 634 13.29 10.83 -14.11
C PHE A 634 12.75 11.67 -15.28
N HIS A 635 13.04 11.38 -16.56
CA HIS A 635 12.44 12.11 -17.68
C HIS A 635 11.02 11.63 -18.02
N ALA A 636 10.06 12.08 -17.22
CA ALA A 636 8.63 12.08 -17.56
C ALA A 636 7.95 13.45 -17.41
N ASP A 637 8.52 14.36 -16.60
CA ASP A 637 7.82 15.56 -16.11
C ASP A 637 7.96 16.83 -16.99
N GLU A 638 8.85 16.87 -17.99
CA GLU A 638 9.11 18.09 -18.79
C GLU A 638 8.44 18.14 -20.18
N VAL A 639 7.70 17.10 -20.60
CA VAL A 639 6.97 17.11 -21.90
C VAL A 639 5.53 17.58 -21.70
N MET A 640 5.32 18.90 -21.78
CA MET A 640 3.98 19.48 -21.86
C MET A 640 3.34 19.25 -23.23
N GLU A 641 2.50 18.21 -23.38
CA GLU A 641 1.45 18.17 -24.40
C GLU A 641 0.21 17.38 -23.89
N VAL A 642 -0.85 17.31 -24.69
CA VAL A 642 -2.23 17.16 -24.20
C VAL A 642 -2.71 15.70 -24.06
N ASP A 643 -3.43 15.42 -22.96
CA ASP A 643 -4.27 14.26 -22.60
C ASP A 643 -3.66 12.83 -22.56
N ASP A 644 -2.54 12.53 -23.22
CA ASP A 644 -1.84 11.23 -23.10
C ASP A 644 -0.63 11.35 -22.13
N LYS A 645 -0.86 11.10 -20.83
CA LYS A 645 0.21 11.17 -19.79
C LYS A 645 1.26 10.04 -19.99
N PRO A 646 2.57 10.34 -20.03
CA PRO A 646 3.62 9.33 -19.98
C PRO A 646 3.80 8.80 -18.55
N GLN A 647 2.82 8.02 -18.09
CA GLN A 647 2.84 7.37 -16.78
C GLN A 647 4.08 6.46 -16.69
N GLN A 648 4.86 6.58 -15.61
CA GLN A 648 6.01 5.70 -15.36
C GLN A 648 5.52 4.24 -15.41
N ASP A 649 6.08 3.46 -16.33
CA ASP A 649 5.75 2.05 -16.55
C ASP A 649 6.63 1.19 -15.61
N PRO A 650 6.14 0.76 -14.44
CA PRO A 650 7.00 0.20 -13.41
C PRO A 650 7.48 -1.20 -13.78
N TRP A 651 6.77 -1.88 -14.69
CA TRP A 651 7.20 -3.12 -15.33
C TRP A 651 8.46 -2.88 -16.17
N SER A 652 8.44 -1.88 -17.05
CA SER A 652 9.61 -1.56 -17.88
C SER A 652 10.83 -1.17 -17.03
N SER A 653 10.62 -0.39 -15.97
CA SER A 653 11.66 0.01 -15.03
C SER A 653 12.24 -1.18 -14.25
N LEU A 654 11.40 -2.05 -13.70
CA LEU A 654 11.86 -3.22 -12.94
C LEU A 654 12.51 -4.27 -13.85
N ILE A 655 12.08 -4.40 -15.11
CA ILE A 655 12.76 -5.23 -16.12
C ILE A 655 14.17 -4.69 -16.40
N LEU A 656 14.35 -3.37 -16.56
CA LEU A 656 15.68 -2.77 -16.73
C LEU A 656 16.58 -3.03 -15.51
N VAL A 657 16.07 -2.88 -14.29
CA VAL A 657 16.81 -3.20 -13.04
C VAL A 657 17.20 -4.68 -13.00
N MET A 658 16.28 -5.60 -13.31
CA MET A 658 16.55 -7.04 -13.31
C MET A 658 17.57 -7.44 -14.39
N MET A 659 17.53 -6.81 -15.58
CA MET A 659 18.52 -7.02 -16.63
C MET A 659 19.89 -6.43 -16.27
N PHE A 660 19.94 -5.27 -15.61
CA PHE A 660 21.17 -4.66 -15.12
C PHE A 660 21.90 -5.51 -14.09
N GLU A 661 21.20 -5.95 -13.03
CA GLU A 661 21.79 -6.80 -12.00
C GLU A 661 22.16 -8.20 -12.54
N TYR A 662 21.46 -8.70 -13.57
CA TYR A 662 21.89 -9.88 -14.33
C TYR A 662 23.21 -9.64 -15.10
N PHE A 663 23.32 -8.50 -15.81
CA PHE A 663 24.52 -8.17 -16.58
C PHE A 663 25.75 -7.90 -15.71
N LYS A 664 25.57 -7.32 -14.51
CA LYS A 664 26.65 -7.16 -13.51
C LYS A 664 27.27 -8.48 -13.06
N GLY A 665 26.56 -9.61 -13.17
CA GLY A 665 27.08 -10.92 -12.80
C GLY A 665 27.60 -10.94 -11.35
N ASP A 666 28.85 -11.33 -11.16
CA ASP A 666 29.48 -11.42 -9.84
C ASP A 666 29.68 -10.06 -9.12
N GLU A 667 29.48 -8.93 -9.81
CA GLU A 667 29.43 -7.58 -9.21
C GLU A 667 28.03 -7.21 -8.67
N SER A 668 27.00 -8.03 -8.89
CA SER A 668 25.67 -7.79 -8.30
C SER A 668 25.64 -8.21 -6.82
N LYS A 669 25.18 -7.29 -5.96
CA LYS A 669 24.90 -7.61 -4.54
C LYS A 669 23.79 -8.65 -4.35
N TRP A 670 23.05 -8.98 -5.41
CA TRP A 670 22.01 -10.02 -5.46
C TRP A 670 22.40 -11.25 -6.28
N LYS A 671 23.67 -11.43 -6.66
CA LYS A 671 24.12 -12.54 -7.53
C LYS A 671 23.60 -13.92 -7.08
N SER A 672 23.72 -14.23 -5.78
CA SER A 672 23.27 -15.51 -5.22
C SER A 672 21.75 -15.73 -5.30
N TYR A 673 20.96 -14.65 -5.36
CA TYR A 673 19.52 -14.68 -5.61
C TYR A 673 19.21 -14.85 -7.11
N MET A 674 19.90 -14.10 -7.98
CA MET A 674 19.81 -14.25 -9.43
C MET A 674 20.18 -15.67 -9.91
N ASP A 675 21.09 -16.36 -9.22
CA ASP A 675 21.48 -17.75 -9.49
C ASP A 675 20.40 -18.78 -9.11
N VAL A 676 19.43 -18.46 -8.24
CA VAL A 676 18.31 -19.36 -7.91
C VAL A 676 17.03 -19.05 -8.68
N LEU A 677 16.84 -17.83 -9.21
CA LEU A 677 15.66 -17.47 -10.01
C LEU A 677 15.49 -18.35 -11.27
N PRO A 678 14.26 -18.65 -11.70
CA PRO A 678 13.98 -19.57 -12.80
C PRO A 678 14.62 -19.14 -14.13
N ALA A 679 15.08 -20.13 -14.91
CA ALA A 679 15.64 -19.94 -16.26
C ALA A 679 14.61 -20.15 -17.38
N SER A 680 13.46 -20.75 -17.06
CA SER A 680 12.36 -21.12 -17.96
C SER A 680 11.04 -21.08 -17.20
N PHE A 681 9.93 -20.87 -17.89
CA PHE A 681 8.59 -20.75 -17.32
C PHE A 681 7.59 -21.59 -18.09
N GLU A 682 6.57 -22.07 -17.37
CA GLU A 682 5.43 -22.79 -17.93
C GLU A 682 4.20 -21.89 -18.16
N THR A 683 4.35 -20.57 -18.02
CA THR A 683 3.32 -19.58 -18.38
C THR A 683 3.06 -19.58 -19.91
N PRO A 684 1.81 -19.31 -20.35
CA PRO A 684 1.42 -19.20 -21.76
C PRO A 684 2.30 -18.31 -22.65
N MET A 685 3.02 -17.34 -22.07
CA MET A 685 4.03 -16.50 -22.73
C MET A 685 5.10 -17.31 -23.51
N PHE A 686 5.43 -18.51 -23.04
CA PHE A 686 6.44 -19.40 -23.63
C PHE A 686 5.85 -20.62 -24.35
N TRP A 687 4.53 -20.64 -24.55
CA TRP A 687 3.84 -21.73 -25.25
C TRP A 687 3.93 -21.58 -26.76
N THR A 688 3.84 -22.71 -27.45
CA THR A 688 3.65 -22.76 -28.90
C THR A 688 2.19 -22.51 -29.28
N GLU A 689 1.92 -22.08 -30.51
CA GLU A 689 0.54 -21.94 -31.01
C GLU A 689 -0.28 -23.23 -30.87
N ALA A 690 0.35 -24.40 -30.99
CA ALA A 690 -0.32 -25.69 -30.78
C ALA A 690 -0.79 -25.88 -29.33
N GLU A 691 0.00 -25.45 -28.34
CA GLU A 691 -0.35 -25.51 -26.92
C GLU A 691 -1.38 -24.43 -26.56
N LEU A 692 -1.22 -23.21 -27.09
CA LEU A 692 -2.22 -22.13 -26.95
C LEU A 692 -3.56 -22.49 -27.62
N ASN A 693 -3.57 -23.38 -28.60
CA ASN A 693 -4.80 -23.88 -29.24
C ASN A 693 -5.58 -24.86 -28.34
N GLU A 694 -5.01 -25.34 -27.23
CA GLU A 694 -5.77 -26.10 -26.21
C GLU A 694 -6.61 -25.19 -25.29
N LEU A 695 -6.41 -23.86 -25.36
CA LEU A 695 -7.12 -22.82 -24.61
C LEU A 695 -8.01 -21.92 -25.51
N GLN A 696 -8.34 -22.34 -26.73
CA GLN A 696 -8.93 -21.45 -27.76
C GLN A 696 -10.29 -20.84 -27.41
N ALA A 697 -11.07 -21.50 -26.54
CA ALA A 697 -12.37 -21.01 -26.06
C ALA A 697 -12.29 -20.30 -24.69
N SER A 698 -11.12 -20.29 -24.06
CA SER A 698 -10.87 -19.59 -22.80
C SER A 698 -10.41 -18.16 -23.07
N ALA A 699 -10.94 -17.19 -22.31
CA ALA A 699 -10.43 -15.81 -22.30
C ALA A 699 -8.94 -15.73 -21.91
N THR A 700 -8.37 -16.78 -21.31
CA THR A 700 -6.93 -16.90 -21.05
C THR A 700 -6.09 -16.71 -22.32
N ARG A 701 -6.55 -17.20 -23.48
CA ARG A 701 -5.76 -17.15 -24.73
C ARG A 701 -5.57 -15.72 -25.24
N THR A 702 -6.59 -14.87 -25.19
CA THR A 702 -6.48 -13.48 -25.65
C THR A 702 -5.66 -12.62 -24.68
N LYS A 703 -5.71 -12.94 -23.38
CA LYS A 703 -5.03 -12.18 -22.31
C LYS A 703 -3.53 -12.48 -22.15
N VAL A 704 -2.91 -13.30 -22.99
CA VAL A 704 -1.47 -13.65 -22.89
C VAL A 704 -0.54 -12.46 -23.16
N GLY A 705 -0.96 -11.46 -23.93
CA GLY A 705 -0.26 -10.16 -24.09
C GLY A 705 1.14 -10.20 -24.73
N LYS A 706 1.58 -11.36 -25.25
CA LYS A 706 2.97 -11.56 -25.72
C LYS A 706 3.42 -10.53 -26.76
N THR A 707 2.62 -10.32 -27.79
CA THR A 707 2.93 -9.40 -28.90
C THR A 707 3.13 -7.97 -28.40
N ASP A 708 2.46 -7.59 -27.31
CA ASP A 708 2.46 -6.23 -26.78
C ASP A 708 3.61 -6.03 -25.79
N ALA A 709 3.98 -7.08 -25.05
CA ALA A 709 5.27 -7.15 -24.35
C ALA A 709 6.46 -7.06 -25.32
N GLU A 710 6.44 -7.79 -26.45
CA GLU A 710 7.48 -7.70 -27.49
C GLU A 710 7.60 -6.26 -28.04
N LYS A 711 6.47 -5.61 -28.38
CA LYS A 711 6.46 -4.19 -28.78
C LYS A 711 7.07 -3.28 -27.71
N MET A 712 6.70 -3.46 -26.43
CA MET A 712 7.24 -2.67 -25.32
C MET A 712 8.75 -2.87 -25.17
N PHE A 713 9.25 -4.10 -25.29
CA PHE A 713 10.68 -4.39 -25.24
C PHE A 713 11.45 -3.73 -26.38
N HIS A 714 10.93 -3.77 -27.60
CA HIS A 714 11.53 -3.07 -28.75
C HIS A 714 11.47 -1.54 -28.63
N ALA A 715 10.41 -0.98 -28.03
CA ALA A 715 10.20 0.46 -27.93
C ALA A 715 10.89 1.13 -26.72
N LYS A 716 10.95 0.47 -25.56
CA LYS A 716 11.47 1.02 -24.29
C LYS A 716 12.78 0.37 -23.84
N ILE A 717 12.86 -0.97 -23.86
CA ILE A 717 13.96 -1.71 -23.21
C ILE A 717 15.23 -1.75 -24.09
N LEU A 718 15.11 -2.17 -25.36
CA LEU A 718 16.27 -2.29 -26.25
C LEU A 718 17.00 -0.96 -26.49
N PRO A 719 16.33 0.20 -26.70
CA PRO A 719 17.04 1.47 -26.89
C PRO A 719 17.92 1.85 -25.68
N VAL A 720 17.43 1.65 -24.45
CA VAL A 720 18.19 1.91 -23.22
C VAL A 720 19.39 0.98 -23.11
N LEU A 721 19.22 -0.32 -23.36
CA LEU A 721 20.33 -1.30 -23.32
C LEU A 721 21.39 -1.03 -24.40
N ARG A 722 20.99 -0.59 -25.59
CA ARG A 722 21.90 -0.32 -26.72
C ARG A 722 22.60 1.03 -26.62
N ALA A 723 21.97 2.04 -26.01
CA ALA A 723 22.60 3.34 -25.79
C ALA A 723 23.65 3.30 -24.66
N ASN A 724 23.44 2.48 -23.63
CA ASN A 724 24.21 2.51 -22.38
C ASN A 724 24.99 1.20 -22.11
N HIS A 725 25.62 0.65 -23.16
CA HIS A 725 26.31 -0.64 -23.14
C HIS A 725 27.48 -0.75 -22.12
N GLU A 726 28.01 0.38 -21.68
CA GLU A 726 29.02 0.52 -20.63
C GLU A 726 28.45 0.45 -19.20
N ILE A 727 27.16 0.76 -19.02
CA ILE A 727 26.41 0.55 -17.77
C ILE A 727 25.82 -0.87 -17.69
N PHE A 728 25.49 -1.48 -18.84
CA PHE A 728 25.05 -2.88 -18.94
C PHE A 728 26.18 -3.78 -19.46
N PRO A 729 27.17 -4.20 -18.63
CA PRO A 729 28.33 -4.94 -19.08
C PRO A 729 27.96 -6.22 -19.84
N CYS A 730 28.77 -6.57 -20.84
CA CYS A 730 28.57 -7.69 -21.77
C CYS A 730 27.28 -7.67 -22.63
N SER A 731 26.31 -6.77 -22.42
CA SER A 731 25.08 -6.67 -23.23
C SER A 731 25.32 -6.53 -24.75
N GLN A 732 26.43 -5.87 -25.14
CA GLN A 732 26.89 -5.74 -26.52
C GLN A 732 27.19 -7.07 -27.23
N SER A 733 27.34 -8.18 -26.51
CA SER A 733 27.57 -9.52 -27.09
C SER A 733 26.28 -10.30 -27.40
N TYR A 734 25.13 -9.84 -26.90
CA TYR A 734 23.82 -10.43 -27.12
C TYR A 734 23.19 -9.84 -28.39
N SER A 735 22.48 -10.64 -29.19
CA SER A 735 21.64 -10.11 -30.28
C SER A 735 20.39 -9.42 -29.72
N ASP A 736 19.70 -8.61 -30.53
CA ASP A 736 18.43 -8.00 -30.11
C ASP A 736 17.38 -9.05 -29.76
N GLU A 737 17.35 -10.18 -30.48
CA GLU A 737 16.48 -11.31 -30.13
C GLU A 737 16.83 -11.90 -28.76
N ASP A 738 18.11 -11.98 -28.40
CA ASP A 738 18.55 -12.58 -27.13
C ASP A 738 18.32 -11.62 -25.96
N LEU A 739 18.41 -10.31 -26.19
CA LEU A 739 17.95 -9.30 -25.24
C LEU A 739 16.42 -9.35 -25.05
N VAL A 740 15.64 -9.56 -26.12
CA VAL A 740 14.18 -9.76 -26.03
C VAL A 740 13.83 -11.05 -25.28
N LYS A 741 14.52 -12.17 -25.55
CA LYS A 741 14.38 -13.43 -24.78
C LYS A 741 14.68 -13.21 -23.29
N LEU A 742 15.72 -12.42 -22.97
CA LEU A 742 16.08 -12.05 -21.60
C LEU A 742 15.04 -11.12 -20.95
N ALA A 743 14.48 -10.15 -21.69
CA ALA A 743 13.40 -9.29 -21.23
C ALA A 743 12.10 -10.09 -20.94
N HIS A 744 11.74 -11.05 -21.80
CA HIS A 744 10.65 -12.00 -21.52
C HIS A 744 10.92 -12.81 -20.24
N ARG A 745 12.15 -13.30 -20.04
CA ARG A 745 12.53 -13.99 -18.80
C ARG A 745 12.28 -13.07 -17.60
N MET A 746 12.83 -11.86 -17.58
CA MET A 746 12.72 -10.95 -16.43
C MET A 746 11.28 -10.48 -16.19
N GLY A 747 10.53 -10.11 -17.23
CA GLY A 747 9.12 -9.75 -17.10
C GLY A 747 8.25 -10.90 -16.57
N SER A 748 8.57 -12.15 -16.95
CA SER A 748 7.89 -13.32 -16.40
C SER A 748 8.33 -13.63 -14.97
N THR A 749 9.60 -13.40 -14.61
CA THR A 749 10.04 -13.46 -13.20
C THR A 749 9.24 -12.47 -12.36
N ILE A 750 9.10 -11.22 -12.81
CA ILE A 750 8.32 -10.19 -12.11
C ILE A 750 6.87 -10.64 -11.99
N MET A 751 6.24 -11.11 -13.08
CA MET A 751 4.84 -11.57 -13.07
C MET A 751 4.55 -12.74 -12.13
N SER A 752 5.53 -13.64 -11.91
CA SER A 752 5.36 -14.82 -11.06
C SER A 752 5.92 -14.68 -9.64
N TYR A 753 6.78 -13.69 -9.35
CA TYR A 753 7.55 -13.62 -8.09
C TYR A 753 7.70 -12.20 -7.48
N ALA A 754 7.20 -11.14 -8.12
CA ALA A 754 7.20 -9.80 -7.51
C ALA A 754 6.07 -9.61 -6.49
N PHE A 755 6.28 -8.70 -5.55
CA PHE A 755 5.31 -8.25 -4.57
C PHE A 755 4.99 -6.77 -4.82
N ASP A 756 3.71 -6.40 -4.70
CA ASP A 756 3.25 -5.01 -4.67
C ASP A 756 3.46 -4.40 -3.28
N PHE A 757 3.99 -3.18 -3.23
CA PHE A 757 4.10 -2.37 -2.02
C PHE A 757 3.20 -1.13 -2.16
N GLN A 758 2.11 -1.11 -1.41
CA GLN A 758 1.27 0.08 -1.26
C GLN A 758 2.02 1.10 -0.38
N ASN A 759 1.99 2.37 -0.80
CA ASN A 759 2.49 3.48 0.01
C ASN A 759 1.35 3.97 0.90
N GLU A 760 1.34 3.60 2.18
CA GLU A 760 0.31 4.02 3.14
C GLU A 760 0.25 5.55 3.33
N ASP A 761 1.33 6.28 2.99
CA ASP A 761 1.41 7.76 3.01
C ASP A 761 0.37 8.46 2.10
N GLU A 762 -0.29 7.78 1.15
CA GLU A 762 -1.26 8.40 0.23
C GLU A 762 -2.75 8.20 0.64
N GLU A 763 -3.07 7.43 1.69
CA GLU A 763 -4.46 7.33 2.21
C GLU A 763 -4.81 8.43 3.25
N ASP A 764 -3.82 9.00 3.95
CA ASP A 764 -3.99 10.02 5.00
C ASP A 764 -4.23 11.47 4.46
N GLU A 765 -4.24 11.70 3.14
CA GLU A 765 -4.49 13.03 2.51
C GLU A 765 -5.89 13.21 1.89
N LYS A 766 -6.93 12.50 2.38
CA LYS A 766 -8.33 12.68 1.91
C LYS A 766 -9.34 12.96 3.03
N ASP A 767 -9.32 14.19 3.54
CA ASP A 767 -10.36 14.74 4.45
C ASP A 767 -10.63 16.25 4.17
N GLU A 768 -10.57 16.66 2.88
CA GLU A 768 -11.09 17.94 2.38
C GLU A 768 -12.08 17.71 1.21
N GLU A 769 -13.20 18.42 1.19
CA GLU A 769 -14.31 18.24 0.22
C GLU A 769 -14.04 18.95 -1.13
N GLU A 770 -13.24 18.34 -2.02
CA GLU A 770 -13.16 18.73 -3.44
C GLU A 770 -13.16 17.50 -4.37
N TRP A 771 -13.78 17.60 -5.55
CA TRP A 771 -14.01 16.47 -6.46
C TRP A 771 -12.78 16.14 -7.30
N VAL A 772 -11.84 15.41 -6.69
CA VAL A 772 -10.64 14.89 -7.35
C VAL A 772 -10.93 13.51 -7.95
N GLU A 773 -10.87 13.40 -9.28
CA GLU A 773 -10.92 12.13 -10.02
C GLU A 773 -9.90 11.10 -9.47
N ASP A 774 -10.20 9.81 -9.60
CA ASP A 774 -9.39 8.65 -9.14
C ASP A 774 -7.90 8.73 -9.51
N ARG A 775 -7.12 9.45 -8.70
CA ARG A 775 -5.66 9.32 -8.67
C ARG A 775 -5.32 8.14 -7.76
N GLU A 776 -5.09 7.01 -8.40
CA GLU A 776 -4.73 5.74 -7.76
C GLU A 776 -3.40 5.85 -7.01
N PRO A 777 -3.25 5.24 -5.82
CA PRO A 777 -2.03 5.32 -5.03
C PRO A 777 -0.87 4.59 -5.72
N LYS A 778 0.34 5.12 -5.57
CA LYS A 778 1.55 4.64 -6.26
C LYS A 778 2.06 3.33 -5.66
N SER A 779 1.51 2.19 -6.11
CA SER A 779 2.13 0.88 -5.83
C SER A 779 3.55 0.83 -6.40
N THR A 780 4.51 0.40 -5.57
CA THR A 780 5.88 0.09 -5.99
C THR A 780 6.04 -1.42 -6.04
N MET A 781 6.39 -2.00 -7.18
CA MET A 781 6.70 -3.44 -7.26
C MET A 781 8.15 -3.73 -6.87
N GLY A 782 8.41 -4.90 -6.28
CA GLY A 782 9.77 -5.40 -6.05
C GLY A 782 9.87 -6.92 -5.91
N MET A 783 11.04 -7.47 -6.24
CA MET A 783 11.36 -8.89 -6.03
C MET A 783 11.80 -9.10 -4.58
N VAL A 784 11.17 -10.03 -3.85
CA VAL A 784 11.42 -10.25 -2.41
C VAL A 784 12.11 -11.59 -2.19
N PRO A 785 13.45 -11.63 -2.03
CA PRO A 785 14.18 -12.89 -1.87
C PRO A 785 13.69 -13.68 -0.66
N MET A 786 13.59 -15.00 -0.80
CA MET A 786 13.11 -15.97 0.20
C MET A 786 11.59 -16.00 0.37
N ALA A 787 10.91 -14.85 0.41
CA ALA A 787 9.45 -14.83 0.41
C ALA A 787 8.88 -15.39 -0.90
N ASP A 788 9.59 -15.14 -2.00
CA ASP A 788 9.31 -15.65 -3.35
C ASP A 788 9.66 -17.14 -3.57
N ILE A 789 10.28 -17.81 -2.58
CA ILE A 789 10.54 -19.26 -2.61
C ILE A 789 9.36 -20.05 -2.01
N LEU A 790 8.39 -19.38 -1.39
CA LEU A 790 7.14 -20.01 -0.95
C LEU A 790 6.24 -20.30 -2.15
N ASN A 791 5.97 -21.58 -2.42
CA ASN A 791 4.85 -21.97 -3.26
C ASN A 791 3.52 -21.49 -2.65
N ALA A 792 2.47 -21.43 -3.47
CA ALA A 792 1.14 -21.04 -3.03
C ALA A 792 0.06 -22.03 -3.51
N ASP A 793 -1.05 -22.07 -2.78
CA ASP A 793 -2.26 -22.83 -3.08
C ASP A 793 -3.45 -22.16 -2.37
N ALA A 794 -4.68 -22.54 -2.70
CA ALA A 794 -5.87 -21.87 -2.16
C ALA A 794 -6.01 -22.08 -0.65
N GLU A 795 -5.48 -23.20 -0.15
CA GLU A 795 -5.25 -23.42 1.27
C GLU A 795 -3.75 -23.33 1.55
N TYR A 796 -3.39 -22.43 2.44
CA TYR A 796 -2.03 -22.00 2.76
C TYR A 796 -1.79 -22.18 4.26
N ASN A 797 -0.56 -22.08 4.73
CA ASN A 797 -0.23 -22.23 6.15
C ASN A 797 0.75 -21.19 6.70
N ALA A 798 1.24 -20.28 5.85
CA ALA A 798 2.01 -19.11 6.23
C ALA A 798 1.45 -17.83 5.61
N HIS A 799 1.72 -16.70 6.24
CA HIS A 799 1.33 -15.37 5.78
C HIS A 799 2.53 -14.42 5.79
N VAL A 800 2.64 -13.59 4.75
CA VAL A 800 3.67 -12.55 4.60
C VAL A 800 3.14 -11.25 5.22
N ASN A 801 3.69 -10.87 6.36
CA ASN A 801 3.36 -9.63 7.06
C ASN A 801 4.29 -8.53 6.56
N TYR A 802 3.72 -7.41 6.11
CA TYR A 802 4.45 -6.22 5.69
C TYR A 802 4.69 -5.33 6.91
N GLY A 803 5.96 -5.03 7.22
CA GLY A 803 6.33 -3.97 8.17
C GLY A 803 7.03 -2.81 7.46
N ASP A 804 7.19 -1.67 8.16
CA ASP A 804 7.91 -0.46 7.70
C ASP A 804 9.24 -0.81 7.01
N ASP A 805 9.94 -1.81 7.54
CA ASP A 805 11.38 -2.04 7.32
C ASP A 805 11.75 -3.45 6.85
N ALA A 806 10.93 -4.45 7.15
CA ALA A 806 11.14 -5.85 6.78
C ALA A 806 9.81 -6.58 6.60
N LEU A 807 9.81 -7.58 5.72
CA LEU A 807 8.70 -8.53 5.57
C LEU A 807 8.97 -9.72 6.48
N THR A 808 7.97 -10.17 7.23
CA THR A 808 8.08 -11.34 8.12
C THR A 808 7.08 -12.41 7.74
N VAL A 809 7.55 -13.63 7.54
CA VAL A 809 6.68 -14.76 7.20
C VAL A 809 6.36 -15.54 8.46
N THR A 810 5.08 -15.72 8.76
CA THR A 810 4.60 -16.30 10.03
C THR A 810 3.62 -17.45 9.76
N ALA A 811 3.75 -18.54 10.51
CA ALA A 811 2.85 -19.70 10.42
C ALA A 811 1.45 -19.40 10.99
N LEU A 812 0.40 -19.64 10.20
CA LEU A 812 -1.01 -19.40 10.58
C LEU A 812 -1.61 -20.52 11.44
N ARG A 813 -1.06 -21.73 11.32
CA ARG A 813 -1.47 -22.92 12.05
C ARG A 813 -0.25 -23.77 12.39
N THR A 814 -0.44 -24.85 13.14
CA THR A 814 0.63 -25.83 13.32
C THR A 814 0.96 -26.49 11.99
N ILE A 815 2.17 -26.24 11.47
CA ILE A 815 2.73 -26.90 10.28
C ILE A 815 3.43 -28.19 10.75
N LYS A 816 3.21 -29.31 10.06
CA LYS A 816 3.77 -30.61 10.48
C LYS A 816 5.15 -30.88 9.90
N ALA A 817 5.94 -31.71 10.59
CA ALA A 817 7.21 -32.21 10.09
C ALA A 817 7.03 -32.87 8.70
N GLY A 818 7.71 -32.34 7.69
CA GLY A 818 7.58 -32.75 6.28
C GLY A 818 6.43 -32.10 5.51
N GLU A 819 5.65 -31.20 6.11
CA GLU A 819 4.67 -30.35 5.42
C GLU A 819 5.39 -29.18 4.73
N GLU A 820 4.92 -28.83 3.53
CA GLU A 820 5.37 -27.65 2.80
C GLU A 820 4.79 -26.37 3.39
N ILE A 821 5.60 -25.32 3.41
CA ILE A 821 5.19 -23.99 3.83
C ILE A 821 4.64 -23.24 2.61
N LEU A 822 3.34 -22.97 2.64
CA LEU A 822 2.56 -22.40 1.55
C LEU A 822 2.08 -20.99 1.89
N ASN A 823 2.32 -20.07 0.96
CA ASN A 823 1.80 -18.70 0.96
C ASN A 823 0.43 -18.63 0.24
N TYR A 824 -0.22 -17.47 0.25
CA TYR A 824 -1.45 -17.19 -0.49
C TYR A 824 -1.21 -16.08 -1.52
N TYR A 825 -1.44 -16.37 -2.80
CA TYR A 825 -1.39 -15.37 -3.88
C TYR A 825 -2.74 -14.69 -4.13
N GLY A 826 -3.81 -15.08 -3.42
CA GLY A 826 -5.15 -14.53 -3.58
C GLY A 826 -6.14 -15.49 -4.27
N PRO A 827 -7.42 -15.07 -4.41
CA PRO A 827 -8.52 -15.89 -4.91
C PRO A 827 -8.51 -16.03 -6.45
N HIS A 828 -7.39 -16.47 -7.03
CA HIS A 828 -7.22 -16.55 -8.47
C HIS A 828 -7.87 -17.81 -9.09
N PRO A 829 -8.58 -17.72 -10.22
CA PRO A 829 -8.98 -18.89 -11.00
C PRO A 829 -7.77 -19.63 -11.57
N ASN A 830 -7.92 -20.91 -11.97
CA ASN A 830 -6.82 -21.64 -12.62
C ASN A 830 -6.35 -20.99 -13.92
N SER A 831 -7.21 -20.27 -14.64
CA SER A 831 -6.86 -19.46 -15.81
C SER A 831 -5.84 -18.35 -15.49
N GLU A 832 -6.05 -17.62 -14.40
CA GLU A 832 -5.16 -16.53 -13.96
C GLU A 832 -3.89 -17.10 -13.31
N LEU A 833 -3.98 -18.17 -12.53
CA LEU A 833 -2.80 -18.89 -12.01
C LEU A 833 -1.88 -19.36 -13.13
N LEU A 834 -2.46 -19.98 -14.16
CA LEU A 834 -1.71 -20.44 -15.31
C LEU A 834 -1.07 -19.27 -16.07
N ARG A 835 -1.80 -18.15 -16.22
CA ARG A 835 -1.30 -16.96 -16.92
C ARG A 835 -0.14 -16.29 -16.19
N ARG A 836 -0.26 -16.06 -14.88
CA ARG A 836 0.75 -15.33 -14.07
C ARG A 836 1.89 -16.20 -13.57
N TYR A 837 1.60 -17.40 -13.08
CA TYR A 837 2.53 -18.24 -12.32
C TYR A 837 2.87 -19.57 -13.02
N GLY A 838 2.14 -19.95 -14.07
CA GLY A 838 2.45 -21.12 -14.91
C GLY A 838 2.01 -22.47 -14.35
N TYR A 839 1.17 -22.49 -13.31
CA TYR A 839 0.64 -23.72 -12.70
C TYR A 839 -0.88 -23.69 -12.55
N VAL A 840 -1.45 -24.84 -12.19
CA VAL A 840 -2.87 -25.04 -11.85
C VAL A 840 -2.97 -25.96 -10.63
N THR A 841 -4.03 -25.84 -9.84
CA THR A 841 -4.26 -26.66 -8.64
C THR A 841 -5.75 -26.95 -8.45
N PRO A 842 -6.13 -28.20 -8.08
CA PRO A 842 -7.52 -28.55 -7.81
C PRO A 842 -8.20 -27.65 -6.77
N LYS A 843 -7.47 -27.07 -5.81
CA LYS A 843 -8.09 -26.23 -4.77
C LYS A 843 -8.52 -24.86 -5.29
N HIS A 844 -7.76 -24.28 -6.22
CA HIS A 844 -8.17 -23.05 -6.90
C HIS A 844 -9.36 -23.24 -7.84
N SER A 845 -9.83 -24.47 -8.12
CA SER A 845 -11.07 -24.65 -8.89
C SER A 845 -12.31 -24.04 -8.21
N ARG A 846 -12.23 -23.77 -6.89
CA ARG A 846 -13.22 -22.98 -6.14
C ARG A 846 -13.35 -21.52 -6.60
N TYR A 847 -12.36 -21.01 -7.33
CA TYR A 847 -12.28 -19.65 -7.86
C TYR A 847 -12.35 -19.61 -9.40
N ASP A 848 -12.44 -20.76 -10.09
CA ASP A 848 -12.54 -20.77 -11.56
C ASP A 848 -13.69 -19.87 -12.02
N VAL A 849 -13.44 -19.06 -13.04
CA VAL A 849 -14.40 -18.12 -13.62
C VAL A 849 -14.62 -18.43 -15.10
N VAL A 850 -15.76 -17.99 -15.64
CA VAL A 850 -16.10 -18.05 -17.06
C VAL A 850 -16.54 -16.68 -17.52
N GLU A 851 -15.87 -16.15 -18.54
CA GLU A 851 -16.25 -14.91 -19.19
C GLU A 851 -17.31 -15.19 -20.28
N LEU A 852 -18.47 -14.54 -20.18
CA LEU A 852 -19.58 -14.64 -21.12
C LEU A 852 -19.68 -13.32 -21.93
N PRO A 853 -19.21 -13.30 -23.20
CA PRO A 853 -19.33 -12.13 -24.06
C PRO A 853 -20.80 -11.74 -24.29
N TRP A 854 -21.12 -10.46 -24.10
CA TRP A 854 -22.46 -9.91 -24.30
C TRP A 854 -23.03 -10.24 -25.69
N LYS A 855 -22.18 -10.23 -26.71
CA LYS A 855 -22.52 -10.61 -28.08
C LYS A 855 -23.20 -12.00 -28.18
N LEU A 856 -22.78 -13.00 -27.39
CA LEU A 856 -23.43 -14.32 -27.39
C LEU A 856 -24.84 -14.26 -26.79
N VAL A 857 -25.08 -13.33 -25.86
CA VAL A 857 -26.38 -13.07 -25.25
C VAL A 857 -27.30 -12.34 -26.24
N GLU A 858 -26.79 -11.33 -26.97
CA GLU A 858 -27.51 -10.67 -28.06
C GLU A 858 -27.89 -11.65 -29.19
N GLU A 859 -26.93 -12.44 -29.69
CA GLU A 859 -27.18 -13.45 -30.74
C GLU A 859 -28.20 -14.51 -30.26
N SER A 860 -28.12 -14.93 -29.00
CA SER A 860 -29.09 -15.85 -28.38
C SER A 860 -30.47 -15.24 -28.19
N LEU A 861 -30.56 -13.93 -27.91
CA LEU A 861 -31.81 -13.19 -27.80
C LEU A 861 -32.47 -13.03 -29.18
N ALA A 862 -31.68 -12.61 -30.18
CA ALA A 862 -32.11 -12.47 -31.56
C ALA A 862 -32.69 -13.77 -32.11
N ALA A 863 -31.95 -14.88 -31.96
CA ALA A 863 -32.39 -16.21 -32.37
C ALA A 863 -33.59 -16.75 -31.55
N SER A 864 -33.82 -16.23 -30.33
CA SER A 864 -34.97 -16.61 -29.50
C SER A 864 -36.24 -15.83 -29.82
N LEU A 865 -36.12 -14.59 -30.30
CA LEU A 865 -37.24 -13.71 -30.63
C LEU A 865 -37.54 -13.65 -32.14
N GLY A 866 -36.61 -14.08 -32.99
CA GLY A 866 -36.73 -14.04 -34.45
C GLY A 866 -36.47 -12.66 -35.05
N LEU A 867 -35.62 -11.85 -34.40
CA LEU A 867 -35.29 -10.48 -34.80
C LEU A 867 -34.31 -10.45 -35.97
N SER A 868 -34.40 -9.44 -36.83
CA SER A 868 -33.34 -9.10 -37.80
C SER A 868 -32.25 -8.21 -37.16
N GLU A 869 -31.07 -8.16 -37.78
CA GLU A 869 -30.00 -7.18 -37.45
C GLU A 869 -30.57 -5.76 -37.39
N GLU A 870 -31.38 -5.37 -38.38
CA GLU A 870 -32.02 -4.03 -38.44
C GLU A 870 -32.89 -3.72 -37.21
N GLN A 871 -33.52 -4.74 -36.60
CA GLN A 871 -34.30 -4.59 -35.36
C GLN A 871 -33.42 -4.56 -34.11
N LEU A 872 -32.26 -5.21 -34.13
CA LEU A 872 -31.27 -5.15 -33.04
C LEU A 872 -30.55 -3.80 -33.04
N ASP A 873 -30.09 -3.32 -34.20
CA ASP A 873 -29.44 -2.02 -34.33
C ASP A 873 -30.38 -0.88 -33.91
N SER A 874 -31.65 -0.91 -34.35
CA SER A 874 -32.64 0.06 -33.86
C SER A 874 -32.98 -0.10 -32.38
N ALA A 875 -32.74 -1.26 -31.76
CA ALA A 875 -32.80 -1.40 -30.31
C ALA A 875 -31.54 -0.86 -29.61
N ARG A 876 -30.35 -1.03 -30.20
CA ARG A 876 -29.07 -0.45 -29.72
C ARG A 876 -29.12 1.09 -29.73
N GLU A 877 -29.75 1.71 -30.72
CA GLU A 877 -30.07 3.16 -30.74
C GLU A 877 -30.91 3.66 -29.53
N HIS A 878 -31.53 2.74 -28.77
CA HIS A 878 -32.36 3.04 -27.59
C HIS A 878 -31.74 2.60 -26.26
N LEU A 879 -30.49 2.16 -26.29
CA LEU A 879 -29.59 1.91 -25.17
C LEU A 879 -28.50 2.99 -25.17
N ASP A 880 -27.86 3.22 -24.03
CA ASP A 880 -26.60 3.95 -24.03
C ASP A 880 -25.47 2.95 -24.29
N MET A 881 -24.66 3.20 -25.32
CA MET A 881 -23.57 2.30 -25.70
C MET A 881 -22.35 2.46 -24.78
N ASP A 882 -22.24 3.59 -24.08
CA ASP A 882 -21.16 3.85 -23.13
C ASP A 882 -21.47 3.26 -21.73
N GLU A 883 -22.72 2.85 -21.47
CA GLU A 883 -23.15 2.10 -20.27
C GLU A 883 -23.22 0.56 -20.49
N ILE A 884 -22.79 0.03 -21.65
CA ILE A 884 -22.87 -1.40 -21.98
C ILE A 884 -21.57 -2.14 -21.65
N GLU A 885 -21.68 -3.22 -20.87
CA GLU A 885 -20.58 -4.16 -20.66
C GLU A 885 -20.47 -5.18 -21.81
N ASP A 886 -19.26 -5.31 -22.36
CA ASP A 886 -18.91 -6.25 -23.44
C ASP A 886 -18.87 -7.72 -22.99
N THR A 887 -18.65 -8.00 -21.69
CA THR A 887 -18.36 -9.35 -21.18
C THR A 887 -18.61 -9.45 -19.68
N PHE A 888 -19.41 -10.44 -19.28
CA PHE A 888 -19.80 -10.68 -17.89
C PHE A 888 -19.02 -11.85 -17.27
N VAL A 889 -18.67 -11.76 -15.99
CA VAL A 889 -17.94 -12.81 -15.27
C VAL A 889 -18.93 -13.71 -14.52
N LEU A 890 -18.86 -15.01 -14.78
CA LEU A 890 -19.55 -16.05 -14.02
C LEU A 890 -18.54 -16.74 -13.11
N ASP A 891 -18.85 -16.88 -11.83
CA ASP A 891 -17.96 -17.47 -10.81
C ASP A 891 -18.76 -18.36 -9.83
N ARG A 892 -18.17 -18.69 -8.67
CA ARG A 892 -18.83 -19.48 -7.63
C ARG A 892 -18.83 -18.71 -6.32
N GLU A 893 -19.93 -18.80 -5.57
CA GLU A 893 -19.97 -18.41 -4.15
C GLU A 893 -18.91 -19.20 -3.40
N SER A 894 -17.84 -18.51 -3.01
CA SER A 894 -16.61 -19.09 -2.50
C SER A 894 -16.25 -18.39 -1.20
N ASN A 895 -16.60 -19.00 -0.07
CA ASN A 895 -16.28 -18.44 1.26
C ASN A 895 -14.80 -18.03 1.36
N GLU A 896 -14.53 -16.97 2.12
CA GLU A 896 -13.15 -16.58 2.49
C GLU A 896 -12.39 -17.76 3.14
N PRO A 897 -11.05 -17.79 3.05
CA PRO A 897 -10.25 -18.71 3.86
C PRO A 897 -10.50 -18.50 5.34
N ASN A 898 -10.51 -19.59 6.12
CA ASN A 898 -10.46 -19.49 7.57
C ASN A 898 -9.15 -18.79 8.00
N PRO A 899 -9.07 -18.18 9.20
CA PRO A 899 -7.83 -17.58 9.71
C PRO A 899 -6.64 -18.54 9.85
N ASP A 900 -6.87 -19.85 9.78
CA ASP A 900 -5.82 -20.89 9.77
C ASP A 900 -5.36 -21.30 8.35
N GLY A 901 -5.89 -20.66 7.30
CA GLY A 901 -5.60 -20.91 5.89
C GLY A 901 -6.29 -22.14 5.28
N THR A 902 -7.41 -22.62 5.84
CA THR A 902 -8.21 -23.76 5.33
C THR A 902 -9.59 -23.36 4.80
N PHE A 903 -10.31 -24.27 4.15
CA PHE A 903 -11.75 -24.14 3.90
C PHE A 903 -12.60 -25.20 4.61
N THR A 904 -13.81 -24.80 5.02
CA THR A 904 -14.80 -25.67 5.70
C THR A 904 -15.94 -26.14 4.79
N GLY A 905 -16.01 -25.66 3.54
CA GLY A 905 -17.09 -26.00 2.60
C GLY A 905 -16.70 -25.81 1.13
N SER A 906 -17.43 -26.51 0.25
CA SER A 906 -17.28 -26.42 -1.21
C SER A 906 -17.91 -25.13 -1.75
N ALA A 907 -17.21 -24.48 -2.69
CA ALA A 907 -17.81 -23.43 -3.51
C ALA A 907 -18.89 -23.99 -4.46
N ARG A 908 -19.82 -23.13 -4.88
CA ARG A 908 -20.96 -23.49 -5.74
C ARG A 908 -21.39 -22.31 -6.60
N PHE A 909 -21.91 -22.55 -7.80
CA PHE A 909 -22.70 -21.52 -8.49
C PHE A 909 -23.97 -21.19 -7.69
N SER A 910 -24.21 -19.91 -7.39
CA SER A 910 -25.29 -19.45 -6.51
C SER A 910 -26.30 -18.54 -7.23
N GLU A 911 -25.83 -17.66 -8.12
CA GLU A 911 -26.66 -16.73 -8.88
C GLU A 911 -26.02 -16.30 -10.21
N ILE A 912 -26.82 -15.70 -11.10
CA ILE A 912 -26.34 -15.04 -12.32
C ILE A 912 -26.01 -13.59 -11.95
N PRO A 913 -24.93 -12.95 -12.44
CA PRO A 913 -24.66 -11.53 -12.22
C PRO A 913 -25.87 -10.61 -12.49
N GLU A 914 -26.10 -9.59 -11.65
CA GLU A 914 -27.30 -8.74 -11.75
C GLU A 914 -27.18 -7.66 -12.85
N ASP A 915 -25.98 -7.16 -13.11
CA ASP A 915 -25.57 -6.40 -14.30
C ASP A 915 -26.03 -7.05 -15.63
N LEU A 916 -25.68 -8.33 -15.86
CA LEU A 916 -26.09 -9.15 -17.00
C LEU A 916 -27.62 -9.28 -17.07
N ARG A 917 -28.28 -9.44 -15.92
CA ARG A 917 -29.74 -9.44 -15.82
C ARG A 917 -30.32 -8.06 -16.15
N GLU A 918 -29.75 -6.97 -15.66
CA GLU A 918 -30.17 -5.57 -15.90
C GLU A 918 -29.98 -5.18 -17.38
N GLN A 919 -28.83 -5.45 -17.99
CA GLN A 919 -28.54 -5.19 -19.40
C GLN A 919 -29.48 -5.98 -20.32
N LEU A 920 -29.76 -7.25 -20.00
CA LEU A 920 -30.77 -8.05 -20.71
C LEU A 920 -32.20 -7.52 -20.50
N LYS A 921 -32.56 -7.06 -19.31
CA LYS A 921 -33.82 -6.32 -19.06
C LYS A 921 -33.87 -5.01 -19.85
N LEU A 922 -32.76 -4.31 -20.04
CA LEU A 922 -32.67 -3.05 -20.80
C LEU A 922 -32.83 -3.29 -22.30
N LEU A 923 -32.10 -4.23 -22.89
CA LEU A 923 -32.27 -4.61 -24.30
C LEU A 923 -33.70 -5.10 -24.58
N LEU A 924 -34.30 -5.90 -23.68
CA LEU A 924 -35.73 -6.28 -23.77
C LEU A 924 -36.70 -5.09 -23.64
N LYS A 925 -36.35 -4.00 -22.95
CA LYS A 925 -37.15 -2.75 -22.96
C LYS A 925 -36.95 -2.01 -24.28
N ALA A 926 -35.73 -1.97 -24.83
CA ALA A 926 -35.38 -1.27 -26.06
C ALA A 926 -36.05 -1.91 -27.29
N ILE A 927 -35.95 -3.23 -27.45
CA ILE A 927 -36.66 -4.00 -28.49
C ILE A 927 -38.16 -3.70 -28.46
N ARG A 928 -38.77 -3.61 -27.27
CA ARG A 928 -40.19 -3.25 -27.10
C ARG A 928 -40.51 -1.79 -27.44
N LYS A 929 -39.56 -0.85 -27.37
CA LYS A 929 -39.74 0.53 -27.88
C LYS A 929 -39.74 0.51 -29.42
N ALA A 930 -38.78 -0.19 -30.03
CA ALA A 930 -38.59 -0.25 -31.48
C ALA A 930 -39.72 -1.03 -32.19
N ASP A 931 -40.13 -2.18 -31.65
CA ASP A 931 -41.28 -2.95 -32.14
C ASP A 931 -42.35 -3.16 -31.04
N PRO A 932 -43.36 -2.29 -30.96
CA PRO A 932 -44.48 -2.43 -30.03
C PRO A 932 -45.39 -3.66 -30.27
N SER A 933 -45.21 -4.42 -31.35
CA SER A 933 -45.95 -5.68 -31.58
C SER A 933 -45.40 -6.85 -30.76
N SER A 934 -44.14 -6.75 -30.30
CA SER A 934 -43.41 -7.73 -29.49
C SER A 934 -43.90 -7.82 -28.03
N VAL A 935 -45.21 -7.73 -27.76
CA VAL A 935 -45.76 -7.58 -26.39
C VAL A 935 -45.61 -8.85 -25.54
N VAL A 936 -44.45 -8.99 -24.92
CA VAL A 936 -44.16 -10.01 -23.91
C VAL A 936 -44.60 -9.52 -22.52
N ASP A 937 -45.53 -10.26 -21.90
CA ASP A 937 -45.97 -10.07 -20.51
C ASP A 937 -44.79 -10.21 -19.53
N LYS A 938 -44.85 -9.62 -18.32
CA LYS A 938 -43.74 -9.65 -17.34
C LYS A 938 -43.26 -11.09 -17.09
N ARG A 939 -44.17 -12.01 -16.76
CA ARG A 939 -43.85 -13.42 -16.50
C ARG A 939 -43.08 -14.06 -17.66
N LYS A 940 -43.53 -13.81 -18.91
CA LYS A 940 -42.86 -14.32 -20.12
C LYS A 940 -41.51 -13.67 -20.39
N ARG A 941 -41.27 -12.41 -19.97
CA ARG A 941 -39.95 -11.78 -20.09
C ARG A 941 -38.92 -12.43 -19.16
N ASP A 942 -39.36 -12.86 -17.99
CA ASP A 942 -38.50 -13.54 -17.01
C ASP A 942 -38.20 -14.99 -17.47
N GLU A 943 -39.20 -15.68 -18.03
CA GLU A 943 -39.03 -16.97 -18.74
C GLU A 943 -38.08 -16.85 -19.96
N ILE A 944 -38.14 -15.75 -20.73
CA ILE A 944 -37.25 -15.48 -21.87
C ILE A 944 -35.83 -15.16 -21.42
N GLN A 945 -35.63 -14.38 -20.35
CA GLN A 945 -34.29 -14.10 -19.79
C GLN A 945 -33.54 -15.41 -19.49
N HIS A 946 -34.15 -16.34 -18.75
CA HIS A 946 -33.51 -17.62 -18.43
C HIS A 946 -33.25 -18.48 -19.68
N SER A 947 -34.18 -18.52 -20.64
CA SER A 947 -34.03 -19.26 -21.90
C SER A 947 -32.90 -18.72 -22.79
N VAL A 948 -32.72 -17.39 -22.82
CA VAL A 948 -31.67 -16.71 -23.58
C VAL A 948 -30.30 -16.93 -22.94
N LEU A 949 -30.20 -16.79 -21.62
CA LEU A 949 -28.96 -17.04 -20.88
C LEU A 949 -28.52 -18.50 -21.01
N PHE A 950 -29.45 -19.47 -20.93
CA PHE A 950 -29.14 -20.89 -21.14
C PHE A 950 -28.59 -21.15 -22.54
N LYS A 951 -29.16 -20.51 -23.58
CA LYS A 951 -28.67 -20.62 -24.97
C LYS A 951 -27.31 -19.97 -25.18
N ALA A 952 -27.05 -18.83 -24.52
CA ALA A 952 -25.74 -18.18 -24.58
C ALA A 952 -24.65 -19.06 -23.92
N LEU A 953 -25.01 -19.77 -22.85
CA LEU A 953 -24.16 -20.77 -22.20
C LEU A 953 -23.97 -22.04 -23.05
N ASP A 954 -25.02 -22.54 -23.74
CA ASP A 954 -24.88 -23.60 -24.76
C ASP A 954 -23.93 -23.17 -25.90
N ALA A 955 -24.09 -21.94 -26.40
CA ALA A 955 -23.24 -21.39 -27.45
C ALA A 955 -21.78 -21.26 -26.99
N LEU A 956 -21.53 -20.82 -25.76
CA LEU A 956 -20.20 -20.75 -25.18
C LEU A 956 -19.59 -22.15 -24.95
N GLU A 957 -20.35 -23.11 -24.38
CA GLU A 957 -19.88 -24.50 -24.22
C GLU A 957 -19.53 -25.14 -25.57
N SER A 958 -20.25 -24.80 -26.64
CA SER A 958 -20.02 -25.33 -27.99
C SER A 958 -18.72 -24.85 -28.67
N GLN A 959 -18.07 -23.82 -28.13
CA GLN A 959 -16.77 -23.33 -28.65
C GLN A 959 -15.59 -24.21 -28.19
N TYR A 960 -15.76 -24.99 -27.13
CA TYR A 960 -14.71 -25.88 -26.62
C TYR A 960 -14.55 -27.12 -27.53
N PRO A 961 -13.31 -27.57 -27.82
CA PRO A 961 -13.03 -28.67 -28.75
C PRO A 961 -13.38 -30.06 -28.20
N THR A 962 -13.65 -30.16 -26.90
CA THR A 962 -13.82 -31.40 -26.13
C THR A 962 -14.97 -31.28 -25.15
N THR A 963 -15.61 -32.39 -24.80
CA THR A 963 -16.58 -32.41 -23.69
C THR A 963 -15.88 -32.43 -22.32
N VAL A 964 -16.64 -32.34 -21.23
CA VAL A 964 -16.13 -32.60 -19.86
C VAL A 964 -15.57 -34.03 -19.74
N LEU A 965 -16.28 -35.03 -20.27
CA LEU A 965 -15.89 -36.45 -20.20
C LEU A 965 -14.66 -36.80 -21.05
N ASP A 966 -14.34 -35.99 -22.06
CA ASP A 966 -13.13 -36.16 -22.86
C ASP A 966 -11.91 -35.55 -22.14
N ASP A 967 -12.07 -34.40 -21.50
CA ASP A 967 -10.99 -33.77 -20.73
C ASP A 967 -10.65 -34.53 -19.43
N GLU A 968 -11.65 -35.07 -18.73
CA GLU A 968 -11.41 -36.00 -17.61
C GLU A 968 -10.62 -37.23 -18.07
N ARG A 969 -10.92 -37.76 -19.27
CA ARG A 969 -10.17 -38.87 -19.88
C ARG A 969 -8.74 -38.45 -20.23
N ILE A 970 -8.54 -37.24 -20.76
CA ILE A 970 -7.23 -36.68 -21.09
C ILE A 970 -6.38 -36.50 -19.81
N LEU A 971 -6.93 -35.94 -18.73
CA LEU A 971 -6.22 -35.77 -17.45
C LEU A 971 -5.84 -37.10 -16.80
N SER A 972 -6.69 -38.12 -16.94
CA SER A 972 -6.41 -39.50 -16.49
C SER A 972 -5.32 -40.22 -17.30
N GLY A 973 -4.93 -39.66 -18.46
CA GLY A 973 -3.95 -40.25 -19.36
C GLY A 973 -2.51 -40.16 -18.85
N SER A 974 -1.77 -41.27 -18.98
CA SER A 974 -0.33 -41.30 -18.78
C SER A 974 0.40 -40.67 -19.98
N GLY A 975 1.35 -39.76 -19.73
CA GLY A 975 2.22 -39.20 -20.77
C GLY A 975 1.74 -37.89 -21.40
N ILE A 976 0.70 -37.25 -20.85
CA ILE A 976 0.36 -35.85 -21.14
C ILE A 976 1.45 -34.90 -20.59
N SER A 977 1.82 -33.86 -21.35
CA SER A 977 2.74 -32.81 -20.91
C SER A 977 2.10 -31.88 -19.86
N GLU A 978 2.92 -31.19 -19.07
CA GLU A 978 2.43 -30.32 -17.99
C GLU A 978 1.61 -29.14 -18.51
N ARG A 979 2.05 -28.51 -19.61
CA ARG A 979 1.29 -27.47 -20.34
C ARG A 979 -0.07 -27.95 -20.82
N HIS A 980 -0.13 -29.11 -21.47
CA HIS A 980 -1.39 -29.69 -21.93
C HIS A 980 -2.29 -30.07 -20.74
N ARG A 981 -1.73 -30.62 -19.65
CA ARG A 981 -2.47 -30.86 -18.40
C ARG A 981 -3.04 -29.56 -17.82
N ALA A 982 -2.28 -28.47 -17.82
CA ALA A 982 -2.73 -27.18 -17.34
C ALA A 982 -3.87 -26.61 -18.20
N ALA A 983 -3.72 -26.61 -19.52
CA ALA A 983 -4.75 -26.18 -20.47
C ALA A 983 -6.06 -26.94 -20.30
N VAL A 984 -5.98 -28.27 -20.19
CA VAL A 984 -7.13 -29.16 -19.98
C VAL A 984 -7.79 -28.91 -18.61
N THR A 985 -7.00 -28.59 -17.58
CA THR A 985 -7.53 -28.30 -16.23
C THR A 985 -8.33 -27.00 -16.23
N VAL A 986 -7.82 -25.92 -16.83
CA VAL A 986 -8.54 -24.63 -16.96
C VAL A 986 -9.88 -24.82 -17.65
N ARG A 987 -9.88 -25.38 -18.87
CA ARG A 987 -11.12 -25.53 -19.66
C ARG A 987 -12.11 -26.56 -19.09
N LEU A 988 -11.64 -27.50 -18.27
CA LEU A 988 -12.51 -28.41 -17.51
C LEU A 988 -13.20 -27.68 -16.35
N GLY A 989 -12.48 -26.78 -15.65
CA GLY A 989 -13.06 -25.88 -14.63
C GLY A 989 -14.13 -24.96 -15.22
N GLU A 990 -13.79 -24.30 -16.35
CA GLU A 990 -14.70 -23.44 -17.12
C GLU A 990 -15.97 -24.19 -17.56
N LYS A 991 -15.84 -25.35 -18.22
CA LYS A 991 -17.02 -26.13 -18.66
C LYS A 991 -17.87 -26.65 -17.51
N ARG A 992 -17.27 -27.05 -16.37
CA ARG A 992 -18.04 -27.44 -15.18
C ARG A 992 -18.85 -26.25 -14.63
N LEU A 993 -18.28 -25.05 -14.63
CA LEU A 993 -18.99 -23.85 -14.20
C LEU A 993 -20.13 -23.48 -15.14
N ILE A 994 -19.93 -23.58 -16.47
CA ILE A 994 -21.01 -23.41 -17.46
C ILE A 994 -22.15 -24.40 -17.19
N GLN A 995 -21.84 -25.66 -16.86
CA GLN A 995 -22.84 -26.67 -16.53
C GLN A 995 -23.55 -26.39 -15.19
N GLU A 996 -22.86 -25.88 -14.17
CA GLU A 996 -23.48 -25.42 -12.92
C GLU A 996 -24.44 -24.24 -13.15
N ALA A 997 -24.04 -23.24 -13.93
CA ALA A 997 -24.88 -22.09 -14.30
C ALA A 997 -26.12 -22.50 -15.11
N LYS A 998 -25.97 -23.43 -16.06
CA LYS A 998 -27.09 -24.03 -16.80
C LYS A 998 -28.03 -24.82 -15.90
N LEU A 999 -27.51 -25.58 -14.92
CA LEU A 999 -28.33 -26.27 -13.93
C LEU A 999 -29.11 -25.29 -13.05
N TYR A 1000 -28.49 -24.21 -12.57
CA TYR A 1000 -29.14 -23.15 -11.81
C TYR A 1000 -30.33 -22.53 -12.57
N LEU A 1001 -30.10 -22.09 -13.81
CA LEU A 1001 -31.15 -21.56 -14.69
C LEU A 1001 -32.30 -22.56 -14.91
N SER A 1002 -31.99 -23.86 -15.05
CA SER A 1002 -33.01 -24.90 -15.19
C SER A 1002 -33.83 -25.10 -13.90
N GLY A 1003 -33.19 -25.04 -12.73
CA GLY A 1003 -33.82 -25.19 -11.42
C GLY A 1003 -34.91 -24.15 -11.17
N ILE A 1004 -34.63 -22.88 -11.49
CA ILE A 1004 -35.60 -21.77 -11.34
C ILE A 1004 -36.87 -22.00 -12.17
N THR A 1005 -36.75 -22.65 -13.33
CA THR A 1005 -37.95 -22.97 -14.16
C THR A 1005 -38.81 -24.11 -13.60
N SER A 1006 -38.34 -24.86 -12.60
CA SER A 1006 -39.07 -25.98 -12.01
C SER A 1006 -39.94 -25.61 -10.79
N ASP A 1007 -39.52 -24.64 -9.97
CA ASP A 1007 -40.29 -24.20 -8.78
C ASP A 1007 -41.53 -23.34 -9.12
N ALA A 1008 -41.76 -23.03 -10.41
CA ALA A 1008 -42.82 -22.16 -10.89
C ALA A 1008 -44.26 -22.76 -10.86
N THR A 1009 -44.46 -23.91 -10.20
CA THR A 1009 -45.76 -24.47 -9.79
C THR A 1009 -45.60 -25.45 -8.62
N PRO A 1010 -46.37 -25.27 -7.53
CA PRO A 1010 -47.44 -26.23 -7.27
C PRO A 1010 -48.84 -25.61 -7.39
N GLU A 1011 -49.82 -26.37 -7.90
CA GLU A 1011 -51.23 -25.97 -7.85
C GLU A 1011 -51.78 -26.00 -6.42
N GLU A 1012 -52.71 -25.09 -6.09
CA GLU A 1012 -53.47 -25.16 -4.84
C GLU A 1012 -54.31 -26.45 -4.80
N THR A 1013 -53.95 -27.40 -3.92
CA THR A 1013 -54.80 -28.58 -3.67
C THR A 1013 -56.14 -28.13 -3.07
N PRO A 1014 -57.30 -28.36 -3.74
CA PRO A 1014 -58.57 -27.84 -3.27
C PRO A 1014 -59.03 -28.54 -1.99
N ALA A 1015 -59.10 -27.78 -0.89
CA ALA A 1015 -59.34 -28.30 0.45
C ALA A 1015 -60.71 -28.99 0.60
N SER A 1016 -60.71 -30.32 0.68
CA SER A 1016 -61.91 -31.15 0.75
C SER A 1016 -62.52 -31.21 2.18
N ASN A 1017 -63.17 -30.13 2.61
CA ASN A 1017 -63.81 -30.07 3.94
C ASN A 1017 -65.34 -29.93 3.90
N LYS A 1018 -66.04 -31.04 3.60
CA LYS A 1018 -67.47 -31.19 3.91
C LYS A 1018 -67.64 -31.36 5.43
N ARG A 1019 -68.06 -30.31 6.15
CA ARG A 1019 -68.78 -30.47 7.42
C ARG A 1019 -70.28 -30.28 7.20
N ALA A 1020 -71.04 -31.32 7.54
CA ALA A 1020 -72.50 -31.26 7.50
C ALA A 1020 -73.03 -30.38 8.64
N ARG A 1021 -74.21 -29.78 8.43
CA ARG A 1021 -74.99 -29.16 9.52
C ARG A 1021 -75.27 -30.18 10.61
N ARG A 1022 -75.09 -29.76 11.86
CA ARG A 1022 -76.03 -30.11 12.92
C ARG A 1022 -76.21 -28.87 13.80
N ASP A 1023 -77.49 -28.57 14.03
CA ASP A 1023 -78.06 -27.54 14.90
C ASP A 1023 -77.58 -26.09 14.64
#